data_AF-A0A6N7PKT6-F1
#
_entry.id   AF-A0A6N7PKT6-F1
#
_cell.length_a   1.000
_cell.length_b   1.000
_cell.length_c   1.000
_cell.angle_alpha   90.00
_cell.angle_beta   90.00
_cell.angle_gamma   90.00
#
_symmetry.space_group_name_H-M   'P 1'
#
loop_
_entity.id
_entity.type
_entity.pdbx_description
1 polymer ?
#
loop_
_entity_poly.entity_id
_entity_poly.type
_entity_poly.pdbx_seq_one_letter_code
_entity_poly.pdbx_strand_id
1 'polypeptide(L)'
;MWWVLSALLALIVWALWYILNLPLWLAIVGTVLIVLVAIVRLLWGRIRASRAASALERAIAQQGAQQALNARPERRAEIQELQKQVQGGINALKTSKLGKNKKGGAAALYSLPWYVIIGPPGAGKTTALKHSGLVFPFADPRGGGVRGVGGTRNCDWWFTNEAILLDTAGRYTTEGDDHDEWISFLTMLKKYRSRKPINGVLVAISIAELIDASEQQIESTGKKLRARIDEVMTQLQMVVPVYVLFTKCDLIAGFIEFFGDIRKSDRAQAWGATIKLAENKSNPQQLFEREFDGLIQKVHARALKRLAQERNREARERIYQFPLELAGIKRNLTELVQTIFAVNAFQGTPLFRGFYFTSGTQEGRPLDRVLARMGHAMGIRPPETAAQQVTESKSYFLHDVFMNVVFPDGDVASRSAAEIKRQKIMRIAVSGAAFTLGLILSIPSIRSFALNRELMFTTQERVETAMKINWGDGEPGPKLDQLDPVYDRLKLLDEYRASLPLSYGWGMYRGEEIYRPAVTAYVALLQTGFVLPCKAKLEERLKAAKGKQYLRERTDLKTYLMMSDVENLEVEWETGRLTGLWAELLKGTNSTMPEYELKERLQKHVKYYLELIKEKKVLPLPADKVLVDNVRKTLQSVPIHDRYYELFVNSLNDERYDEAGDDRKENRKYPPLSLADLFVDRPNATKLIQSARYQKDKRFKEVEGPYTDKGHYIVVLNVANAEALLLSEQWVVPLSADEGVDKLKTNLVRLSQDYDQRYIEQWSDFLADITIAPPSTVKEALDLYNILLNTPYPYLQILRAVEDHTQWKKYKKGEGPSVNKDELNKMFNTKLQQQFSQKTGGLRVTTNVDVTKMGERPSTVPPSFEKLISFGVPPENTRPGQPVTDTPLLKYIDSLTELRRVMQDLPSPPTSNDMINLSEQLSDVAKKVEAFLQPLDEKAKALLRPLLLNPLRISGTRLAGVGGGNYVDKPKERFPNPFRR
;
A
#
# COMPACT_ATOMS: atom_id res chain seq x y z
N MET A 1 -19.45 25.23 -12.70
CA MET A 1 -18.11 24.78 -12.25
C MET A 1 -18.09 24.57 -10.73
N TRP A 2 -18.18 25.62 -9.90
CA TRP A 2 -18.15 25.45 -8.44
C TRP A 2 -19.24 24.52 -7.88
N TRP A 3 -20.45 24.55 -8.41
CA TRP A 3 -21.51 23.59 -8.04
C TRP A 3 -21.16 22.14 -8.32
N VAL A 4 -20.49 21.88 -9.44
CA VAL A 4 -20.05 20.53 -9.82
C VAL A 4 -18.93 20.08 -8.89
N LEU A 5 -17.99 20.97 -8.54
CA LEU A 5 -16.94 20.68 -7.56
C LEU A 5 -17.51 20.43 -6.16
N SER A 6 -18.47 21.24 -5.69
CA SER A 6 -19.14 21.02 -4.41
C SER A 6 -19.92 19.71 -4.39
N ALA A 7 -20.59 19.34 -5.48
CA ALA A 7 -21.28 18.05 -5.60
C ALA A 7 -20.30 16.87 -5.58
N LEU A 8 -19.17 16.96 -6.31
CA LEU A 8 -18.10 15.96 -6.29
C LEU A 8 -17.48 15.82 -4.90
N LEU A 9 -17.21 16.94 -4.22
CA LEU A 9 -16.61 16.92 -2.89
C LEU A 9 -17.57 16.34 -1.85
N ALA A 10 -18.88 16.60 -1.98
CA ALA A 10 -19.90 15.93 -1.18
C ALA A 10 -19.90 14.42 -1.44
N LEU A 11 -19.88 13.98 -2.71
CA LEU A 11 -19.78 12.56 -3.06
C LEU A 11 -18.52 11.89 -2.47
N ILE A 12 -17.37 12.58 -2.50
CA ILE A 12 -16.13 12.09 -1.88
C ILE A 12 -16.27 11.96 -0.37
N VAL A 13 -16.87 12.94 0.31
CA VAL A 13 -17.12 12.86 1.76
C VAL A 13 -18.00 11.67 2.11
N TRP A 14 -19.05 11.40 1.33
CA TRP A 14 -19.91 10.24 1.52
C TRP A 14 -19.21 8.92 1.17
N ALA A 15 -18.35 8.90 0.16
CA ALA A 15 -17.52 7.74 -0.17
C ALA A 15 -16.51 7.44 0.95
N LEU A 16 -15.84 8.46 1.50
CA LEU A 16 -14.91 8.31 2.62
C LEU A 16 -15.61 7.81 3.88
N TRP A 17 -16.81 8.33 4.16
CA TRP A 17 -17.63 7.84 5.26
C TRP A 17 -17.91 6.34 5.14
N TYR A 18 -18.32 5.90 3.96
CA TYR A 18 -18.63 4.49 3.68
C TYR A 18 -17.37 3.60 3.74
N ILE A 19 -16.28 4.02 3.09
CA ILE A 19 -15.05 3.21 2.98
C ILE A 19 -14.32 3.06 4.31
N LEU A 20 -14.23 4.15 5.08
CA LEU A 20 -13.49 4.19 6.34
C LEU A 20 -14.37 3.89 7.56
N ASN A 21 -15.64 3.52 7.34
CA ASN A 21 -16.63 3.23 8.36
C ASN A 21 -16.73 4.32 9.45
N LEU A 22 -16.70 5.59 9.01
CA LEU A 22 -16.69 6.73 9.90
C LEU A 22 -18.09 6.95 10.53
N PRO A 23 -18.19 7.63 11.68
CA PRO A 23 -19.47 8.06 12.21
C PRO A 23 -20.28 8.89 11.20
N LEU A 24 -21.58 8.59 11.04
CA LEU A 24 -22.49 9.28 10.10
C LEU A 24 -22.48 10.81 10.25
N TRP A 25 -22.30 11.31 11.48
CA TRP A 25 -22.29 12.74 11.75
C TRP A 25 -21.13 13.47 11.03
N LEU A 26 -20.00 12.81 10.75
CA LEU A 26 -18.89 13.42 10.01
C LEU A 26 -19.24 13.66 8.53
N ALA A 27 -19.98 12.73 7.91
CA ALA A 27 -20.46 12.89 6.53
C ALA A 27 -21.47 14.04 6.44
N ILE A 28 -22.36 14.12 7.43
CA ILE A 28 -23.38 15.18 7.53
C ILE A 28 -22.69 16.53 7.75
N VAL A 29 -21.78 16.65 8.72
CA VAL A 29 -21.03 17.89 9.00
C VAL A 29 -20.19 18.31 7.78
N GLY A 30 -19.52 17.37 7.12
CA GLY A 30 -18.77 17.64 5.89
C GLY A 30 -19.66 18.15 4.77
N THR A 31 -20.83 17.53 4.56
CA THR A 31 -21.81 17.99 3.55
C THR A 31 -22.37 19.37 3.90
N VAL A 32 -22.71 19.61 5.17
CA VAL A 32 -23.20 20.90 5.65
C VAL A 32 -22.14 21.99 5.46
N LEU A 33 -20.87 21.73 5.77
CA LEU A 33 -19.77 22.68 5.54
C LEU A 33 -19.61 23.00 4.05
N ILE A 34 -19.67 22.00 3.16
CA ILE A 34 -19.56 22.20 1.72
C ILE A 34 -20.71 23.06 1.19
N VAL A 35 -21.94 22.77 1.62
CA VAL A 35 -23.14 23.54 1.27
C VAL A 35 -23.04 24.96 1.83
N LEU A 36 -22.59 25.12 3.06
CA LEU A 36 -22.43 26.42 3.71
C LEU A 36 -21.36 27.26 3.02
N VAL A 37 -20.22 26.68 2.63
CA VAL A 37 -19.19 27.35 1.81
C VAL A 37 -19.75 27.75 0.44
N ALA A 38 -20.53 26.86 -0.20
CA ALA A 38 -21.17 27.17 -1.48
C ALA A 38 -22.16 28.33 -1.37
N ILE A 39 -22.99 28.35 -0.32
CA ILE A 39 -23.96 29.42 -0.01
C ILE A 39 -23.24 30.72 0.32
N VAL A 40 -22.25 30.70 1.24
CA VAL A 40 -21.44 31.85 1.62
C VAL A 40 -20.76 32.45 0.39
N ARG A 41 -20.23 31.62 -0.51
CA ARG A 41 -19.63 32.09 -1.76
C ARG A 41 -20.66 32.68 -2.72
N LEU A 42 -21.87 32.12 -2.80
CA LEU A 42 -22.98 32.66 -3.59
C LEU A 42 -23.38 34.05 -3.08
N LEU A 43 -23.54 34.17 -1.77
CA LEU A 43 -23.85 35.41 -1.06
C LEU A 43 -22.70 36.41 -1.20
N TRP A 44 -21.45 35.98 -1.05
CA TRP A 44 -20.27 36.81 -1.25
C TRP A 44 -20.12 37.26 -2.70
N GLY A 45 -20.47 36.44 -3.68
CA GLY A 45 -20.53 36.82 -5.09
C GLY A 45 -21.55 37.94 -5.33
N ARG A 46 -22.73 37.85 -4.71
CA ARG A 46 -23.75 38.91 -4.74
C ARG A 46 -23.31 40.18 -4.01
N ILE A 47 -22.72 40.04 -2.82
CA ILE A 47 -22.22 41.15 -2.01
C ILE A 47 -21.03 41.83 -2.70
N ARG A 48 -20.12 41.08 -3.32
CA ARG A 48 -18.97 41.61 -4.07
C ARG A 48 -19.41 42.38 -5.30
N ALA A 49 -20.42 41.90 -6.04
CA ALA A 49 -20.99 42.65 -7.15
C ALA A 49 -21.60 43.99 -6.69
N SER A 50 -22.29 43.99 -5.55
CA SER A 50 -22.84 45.21 -4.92
C SER A 50 -21.75 46.15 -4.40
N ARG A 51 -20.72 45.61 -3.74
CA ARG A 51 -19.55 46.37 -3.25
C ARG A 51 -18.70 46.93 -4.38
N ALA A 52 -18.56 46.24 -5.52
CA ALA A 52 -17.80 46.73 -6.66
C ALA A 52 -18.47 47.94 -7.32
N ALA A 53 -19.80 47.95 -7.44
CA ALA A 53 -20.55 49.12 -7.91
C ALA A 53 -20.43 50.30 -6.92
N SER A 54 -20.60 50.04 -5.63
CA SER A 54 -20.43 51.07 -4.58
C SER A 54 -18.99 51.57 -4.48
N ALA A 55 -18.00 50.73 -4.77
CA ALA A 55 -16.59 51.11 -4.77
C ALA A 55 -16.19 51.88 -6.04
N LEU A 56 -16.83 51.63 -7.19
CA LEU A 56 -16.69 52.48 -8.38
C LEU A 56 -17.20 53.88 -8.09
N GLU A 57 -18.36 53.99 -7.45
CA GLU A 57 -18.93 55.28 -7.03
C GLU A 57 -17.99 56.02 -6.08
N ARG A 58 -17.45 55.32 -5.08
CA ARG A 58 -16.44 55.90 -4.19
C ARG A 58 -15.15 56.26 -4.91
N ALA A 59 -14.68 55.45 -5.87
CA ALA A 59 -13.47 55.74 -6.62
C ALA A 59 -13.64 56.97 -7.54
N ILE A 60 -14.81 57.11 -8.18
CA ILE A 60 -15.20 58.29 -8.96
C ILE A 60 -15.27 59.52 -8.04
N ALA A 61 -15.91 59.40 -6.87
CA ALA A 61 -15.98 60.47 -5.89
C ALA A 61 -14.61 60.84 -5.28
N GLN A 62 -13.73 59.86 -5.06
CA GLN A 62 -12.38 60.05 -4.53
C GLN A 62 -11.44 60.69 -5.54
N GLN A 63 -11.50 60.31 -6.83
CA GLN A 63 -10.76 61.02 -7.89
C GLN A 63 -11.17 62.50 -7.94
N GLY A 64 -12.48 62.80 -7.88
CA GLY A 64 -12.96 64.19 -7.82
C GLY A 64 -12.47 64.95 -6.58
N ALA A 65 -12.46 64.30 -5.41
CA ALA A 65 -11.97 64.91 -4.17
C ALA A 65 -10.44 65.16 -4.18
N GLN A 66 -9.66 64.25 -4.77
CA GLN A 66 -8.21 64.40 -4.94
C GLN A 66 -7.88 65.56 -5.90
N GLN A 67 -8.68 65.72 -6.95
CA GLN A 67 -8.57 66.85 -7.88
C GLN A 67 -8.94 68.19 -7.22
N ALA A 68 -9.93 68.22 -6.32
CA ALA A 68 -10.27 69.41 -5.54
C ALA A 68 -9.14 69.84 -4.60
N LEU A 69 -8.42 68.89 -4.00
CA LEU A 69 -7.31 69.17 -3.08
C LEU A 69 -6.11 69.81 -3.80
N ASN A 70 -5.81 69.36 -5.02
CA ASN A 70 -4.67 69.83 -5.83
C ASN A 70 -4.96 71.11 -6.65
N ALA A 71 -6.20 71.63 -6.62
CA ALA A 71 -6.59 72.82 -7.36
C ALA A 71 -6.48 74.12 -6.54
N ARG A 72 -6.25 75.26 -7.23
CA ARG A 72 -6.24 76.62 -6.64
C ARG A 72 -7.59 76.93 -5.93
N PRO A 73 -7.61 77.76 -4.86
CA PRO A 73 -8.79 77.97 -4.01
C PRO A 73 -10.10 78.34 -4.75
N GLU A 74 -10.02 79.19 -5.78
CA GLU A 74 -11.16 79.62 -6.61
C GLU A 74 -11.82 78.46 -7.39
N ARG A 75 -11.06 77.40 -7.71
CA ARG A 75 -11.55 76.23 -8.47
C ARG A 75 -12.09 75.09 -7.60
N ARG A 76 -11.92 75.17 -6.27
CA ARG A 76 -12.37 74.10 -5.35
C ARG A 76 -13.89 74.02 -5.26
N ALA A 77 -14.58 75.17 -5.26
CA ALA A 77 -16.03 75.24 -5.24
C ALA A 77 -16.66 74.63 -6.51
N GLU A 78 -16.05 74.87 -7.67
CA GLU A 78 -16.52 74.32 -8.95
C GLU A 78 -16.31 72.81 -9.04
N ILE A 79 -15.17 72.29 -8.60
CA ILE A 79 -14.89 70.83 -8.59
C ILE A 79 -15.83 70.10 -7.62
N GLN A 80 -16.19 70.72 -6.50
CA GLN A 80 -17.18 70.16 -5.57
C GLN A 80 -18.60 70.13 -6.16
N GLU A 81 -18.98 71.14 -6.95
CA GLU A 81 -20.28 71.16 -7.65
C GLU A 81 -20.34 70.13 -8.79
N LEU A 82 -19.25 69.97 -9.55
CA LEU A 82 -19.05 68.89 -10.52
C LEU A 82 -19.21 67.50 -9.88
N GLN A 83 -18.59 67.29 -8.71
CA GLN A 83 -18.67 66.04 -7.97
C GLN A 83 -20.10 65.74 -7.48
N LYS A 84 -20.81 66.79 -7.03
CA LYS A 84 -22.22 66.70 -6.61
C LYS A 84 -23.14 66.33 -7.78
N GLN A 85 -22.88 66.85 -8.97
CA GLN A 85 -23.65 66.55 -10.19
C GLN A 85 -23.41 65.12 -10.71
N VAL A 86 -22.18 64.63 -10.73
CA VAL A 86 -21.87 63.23 -11.09
C VAL A 86 -22.52 62.25 -10.11
N GLN A 87 -22.44 62.54 -8.80
CA GLN A 87 -23.09 61.73 -7.77
C GLN A 87 -24.62 61.78 -7.89
N GLY A 88 -25.18 62.94 -8.25
CA GLY A 88 -26.61 63.13 -8.54
C GLY A 88 -27.08 62.29 -9.72
N GLY A 89 -26.33 62.30 -10.84
CA GLY A 89 -26.63 61.50 -12.04
C GLY A 89 -26.62 59.99 -11.76
N ILE A 90 -25.63 59.51 -10.99
CA ILE A 90 -25.55 58.09 -10.59
C ILE A 90 -26.73 57.72 -9.66
N ASN A 91 -27.07 58.57 -8.69
CA ASN A 91 -28.18 58.32 -7.77
C ASN A 91 -29.54 58.31 -8.49
N ALA A 92 -29.76 59.24 -9.42
CA ALA A 92 -30.97 59.29 -10.22
C ALA A 92 -31.13 58.04 -11.11
N LEU A 93 -30.03 57.60 -11.77
CA LEU A 93 -29.99 56.37 -12.56
C LEU A 93 -30.44 55.14 -11.73
N LYS A 94 -30.00 55.02 -10.47
CA LYS A 94 -30.41 53.95 -9.55
C LYS A 94 -31.89 53.96 -9.22
N THR A 95 -32.49 55.15 -9.10
CA THR A 95 -33.90 55.32 -8.73
C THR A 95 -34.87 55.18 -9.90
N SER A 96 -34.38 55.23 -11.14
CA SER A 96 -35.15 55.10 -12.37
C SER A 96 -35.76 53.70 -12.58
N LYS A 97 -36.75 53.59 -13.49
CA LYS A 97 -37.37 52.30 -13.88
C LYS A 97 -36.35 51.29 -14.43
N LEU A 98 -35.31 51.75 -15.13
CA LEU A 98 -34.19 50.94 -15.63
C LEU A 98 -33.33 50.36 -14.49
N GLY A 99 -33.11 51.13 -13.42
CA GLY A 99 -32.39 50.69 -12.22
C GLY A 99 -33.21 49.77 -11.31
N LYS A 100 -34.54 49.91 -11.28
CA LYS A 100 -35.46 49.11 -10.45
C LYS A 100 -35.76 47.71 -11.03
N ASN A 101 -35.80 47.55 -12.36
CA ASN A 101 -36.18 46.27 -13.00
C ASN A 101 -35.05 45.21 -13.04
N LYS A 102 -33.79 45.55 -12.72
CA LYS A 102 -32.69 44.58 -12.60
C LYS A 102 -32.27 44.47 -11.14
N LYS A 103 -32.41 43.25 -10.56
CA LYS A 103 -32.19 42.90 -9.14
C LYS A 103 -30.99 43.63 -8.49
N GLY A 104 -31.30 44.68 -7.72
CA GLY A 104 -30.38 45.46 -6.89
C GLY A 104 -29.80 46.69 -7.60
N GLY A 105 -30.02 47.89 -7.04
CA GLY A 105 -29.61 49.19 -7.62
C GLY A 105 -28.12 49.33 -7.98
N ALA A 106 -27.26 48.41 -7.57
CA ALA A 106 -25.87 48.27 -8.04
C ALA A 106 -25.74 47.83 -9.52
N ALA A 107 -26.81 47.30 -10.14
CA ALA A 107 -26.85 46.93 -11.56
C ALA A 107 -27.03 48.13 -12.50
N ALA A 108 -27.30 49.33 -11.97
CA ALA A 108 -27.61 50.52 -12.75
C ALA A 108 -26.43 50.96 -13.64
N LEU A 109 -25.17 50.90 -13.17
CA LEU A 109 -24.04 51.28 -14.01
C LEU A 109 -23.91 50.35 -15.24
N TYR A 110 -24.23 49.06 -15.10
CA TYR A 110 -24.28 48.07 -16.19
C TYR A 110 -25.58 48.09 -17.02
N SER A 111 -26.56 48.93 -16.67
CA SER A 111 -27.82 48.99 -17.42
C SER A 111 -27.71 49.79 -18.71
N LEU A 112 -26.74 50.72 -18.80
CA LEU A 112 -26.46 51.50 -20.00
C LEU A 112 -25.09 51.15 -20.60
N PRO A 113 -24.94 51.18 -21.94
CA PRO A 113 -23.66 51.09 -22.63
C PRO A 113 -22.82 52.37 -22.44
N TRP A 114 -21.50 52.21 -22.41
CA TRP A 114 -20.53 53.29 -22.19
C TRP A 114 -19.69 53.50 -23.45
N TYR A 115 -19.60 54.73 -23.94
CA TYR A 115 -18.77 55.05 -25.10
C TYR A 115 -17.76 56.14 -24.76
N VAL A 116 -16.59 56.06 -25.35
CA VAL A 116 -15.53 57.06 -25.21
C VAL A 116 -15.42 57.83 -26.52
N ILE A 117 -15.39 59.17 -26.47
CA ILE A 117 -15.05 59.99 -27.64
C ILE A 117 -13.59 60.47 -27.55
N ILE A 118 -12.79 60.15 -28.57
CA ILE A 118 -11.38 60.50 -28.69
C ILE A 118 -11.15 61.35 -29.94
N GLY A 119 -10.12 62.19 -29.95
CA GLY A 119 -9.81 63.03 -31.10
C GLY A 119 -8.93 64.23 -30.74
N PRO A 120 -8.25 64.85 -31.72
CA PRO A 120 -7.38 66.01 -31.50
C PRO A 120 -8.08 67.17 -30.74
N PRO A 121 -7.31 68.06 -30.08
CA PRO A 121 -7.85 69.32 -29.56
C PRO A 121 -8.55 70.10 -30.68
N GLY A 122 -9.70 70.71 -30.39
CA GLY A 122 -10.43 71.49 -31.41
C GLY A 122 -11.27 70.68 -32.40
N ALA A 123 -11.21 69.34 -32.40
CA ALA A 123 -11.99 68.46 -33.30
C ALA A 123 -13.53 68.46 -33.08
N GLY A 124 -14.07 69.35 -32.26
CA GLY A 124 -15.52 69.50 -32.08
C GLY A 124 -16.22 68.43 -31.24
N LYS A 125 -15.50 67.62 -30.44
CA LYS A 125 -16.06 66.55 -29.58
C LYS A 125 -17.21 67.03 -28.67
N THR A 126 -16.91 67.99 -27.80
CA THR A 126 -17.88 68.55 -26.85
C THR A 126 -19.02 69.27 -27.56
N THR A 127 -18.72 69.97 -28.66
CA THR A 127 -19.73 70.64 -29.48
C THR A 127 -20.68 69.64 -30.12
N ALA A 128 -20.15 68.52 -30.61
CA ALA A 128 -20.95 67.45 -31.18
C ALA A 128 -21.89 66.83 -30.12
N LEU A 129 -21.41 66.60 -28.89
CA LEU A 129 -22.26 66.11 -27.82
C LEU A 129 -23.39 67.09 -27.46
N LYS A 130 -23.07 68.38 -27.30
CA LYS A 130 -24.05 69.42 -26.93
C LYS A 130 -25.14 69.62 -27.98
N HIS A 131 -24.76 69.58 -29.25
CA HIS A 131 -25.66 69.82 -30.38
C HIS A 131 -26.12 68.53 -31.07
N SER A 132 -25.95 67.38 -30.39
CA SER A 132 -26.41 66.08 -30.89
C SER A 132 -27.93 65.95 -30.93
N GLY A 133 -28.67 66.80 -30.21
CA GLY A 133 -30.12 66.65 -30.03
C GLY A 133 -30.50 65.53 -29.06
N LEU A 134 -29.53 64.90 -28.39
CA LEU A 134 -29.78 63.92 -27.33
C LEU A 134 -30.41 64.58 -26.10
N VAL A 135 -31.25 63.84 -25.40
CA VAL A 135 -31.84 64.28 -24.14
C VAL A 135 -30.83 64.02 -23.02
N PHE A 136 -30.44 65.09 -22.31
CA PHE A 136 -29.57 65.04 -21.13
C PHE A 136 -30.36 65.43 -19.89
N PRO A 137 -31.02 64.48 -19.19
CA PRO A 137 -31.94 64.79 -18.09
C PRO A 137 -31.29 65.49 -16.89
N PHE A 138 -29.95 65.50 -16.83
CA PHE A 138 -29.16 65.94 -15.69
C PHE A 138 -28.27 67.16 -16.01
N ALA A 139 -28.48 67.81 -17.16
CA ALA A 139 -27.81 69.06 -17.54
C ALA A 139 -28.54 70.28 -16.93
N ASP A 140 -27.82 71.38 -16.66
CA ASP A 140 -28.41 72.64 -16.20
C ASP A 140 -29.47 73.13 -17.23
N PRO A 141 -30.67 73.59 -16.82
CA PRO A 141 -31.66 74.22 -17.69
C PRO A 141 -31.12 75.36 -18.58
N ARG A 142 -29.97 75.95 -18.24
CA ARG A 142 -29.25 76.94 -19.05
C ARG A 142 -28.37 76.35 -20.17
N GLY A 143 -28.43 75.04 -20.40
CA GLY A 143 -27.83 74.38 -21.55
C GLY A 143 -26.35 74.03 -21.35
N GLY A 144 -26.09 72.85 -20.81
CA GLY A 144 -24.78 72.20 -20.87
C GLY A 144 -24.63 71.11 -19.84
N GLY A 145 -24.09 69.95 -20.26
CA GLY A 145 -23.67 68.89 -19.34
C GLY A 145 -22.70 69.41 -18.28
N VAL A 146 -22.48 68.57 -17.26
CA VAL A 146 -21.63 68.82 -16.08
C VAL A 146 -20.28 69.40 -16.52
N ARG A 147 -20.09 70.71 -16.39
CA ARG A 147 -19.06 71.49 -17.08
C ARG A 147 -17.85 71.72 -16.16
N GLY A 148 -16.65 71.34 -16.61
CA GLY A 148 -15.42 72.02 -16.22
C GLY A 148 -15.25 73.30 -17.04
N VAL A 149 -15.11 74.46 -16.40
CA VAL A 149 -14.91 75.73 -17.13
C VAL A 149 -13.42 75.91 -17.40
N GLY A 150 -13.05 75.94 -18.69
CA GLY A 150 -11.68 76.10 -19.17
C GLY A 150 -11.12 74.89 -19.92
N GLY A 151 -11.81 74.49 -21.01
CA GLY A 151 -11.47 73.31 -21.81
C GLY A 151 -11.73 71.99 -21.08
N THR A 152 -12.11 70.92 -21.81
CA THR A 152 -12.19 69.57 -21.24
C THR A 152 -10.79 69.17 -20.80
N ARG A 153 -10.51 69.30 -19.48
CA ARG A 153 -9.20 68.97 -18.94
C ARG A 153 -9.08 67.47 -18.65
N ASN A 154 -9.94 66.83 -17.89
CA ASN A 154 -9.67 65.42 -17.56
C ASN A 154 -10.59 64.49 -18.37
N CYS A 155 -11.83 64.23 -17.96
CA CYS A 155 -12.85 63.61 -18.82
C CYS A 155 -14.22 64.14 -18.40
N ASP A 156 -15.04 64.63 -19.32
CA ASP A 156 -16.41 65.07 -18.98
C ASP A 156 -17.39 63.89 -19.11
N TRP A 157 -18.34 63.80 -18.19
CA TRP A 157 -19.32 62.71 -18.15
C TRP A 157 -20.68 63.19 -18.65
N TRP A 158 -21.17 62.55 -19.70
CA TRP A 158 -22.45 62.89 -20.33
C TRP A 158 -23.42 61.72 -20.19
N PHE A 159 -24.50 61.94 -19.44
CA PHE A 159 -25.52 60.93 -19.15
C PHE A 159 -26.76 61.17 -20.02
N THR A 160 -27.12 60.20 -20.86
CA THR A 160 -28.38 60.18 -21.63
C THR A 160 -29.33 59.10 -21.10
N ASN A 161 -30.52 58.99 -21.69
CA ASN A 161 -31.44 57.90 -21.36
C ASN A 161 -30.96 56.53 -21.89
N GLU A 162 -30.12 56.54 -22.93
CA GLU A 162 -29.71 55.37 -23.70
C GLU A 162 -28.25 54.95 -23.46
N ALA A 163 -27.36 55.86 -23.05
CA ALA A 163 -25.94 55.58 -22.89
C ALA A 163 -25.22 56.55 -21.93
N ILE A 164 -23.99 56.19 -21.55
CA ILE A 164 -23.03 57.08 -20.88
C ILE A 164 -21.90 57.39 -21.87
N LEU A 165 -21.69 58.68 -22.15
CA LEU A 165 -20.66 59.17 -23.07
C LEU A 165 -19.54 59.83 -22.26
N LEU A 166 -18.30 59.41 -22.49
CA LEU A 166 -17.10 59.92 -21.83
C LEU A 166 -16.36 60.84 -22.81
N ASP A 167 -16.41 62.14 -22.54
CA ASP A 167 -15.73 63.15 -23.37
C ASP A 167 -14.25 63.27 -23.04
N THR A 168 -13.47 62.89 -24.04
CA THR A 168 -12.05 63.05 -24.23
C THR A 168 -11.46 64.45 -24.04
N ALA A 169 -10.57 64.72 -23.07
CA ALA A 169 -9.72 65.91 -23.23
C ALA A 169 -8.87 65.78 -24.51
N GLY A 170 -8.90 66.79 -25.37
CA GLY A 170 -8.18 66.73 -26.66
C GLY A 170 -6.67 66.51 -26.53
N ARG A 171 -6.06 67.00 -25.44
CA ARG A 171 -4.62 66.89 -25.20
C ARG A 171 -4.13 65.46 -24.96
N TYR A 172 -5.02 64.55 -24.54
CA TYR A 172 -4.67 63.14 -24.53
C TYR A 172 -4.29 62.64 -25.93
N THR A 173 -4.66 63.32 -27.01
CA THR A 173 -4.27 62.91 -28.37
C THR A 173 -2.89 63.50 -28.79
N THR A 174 -2.32 64.45 -28.06
CA THR A 174 -1.19 65.28 -28.54
C THR A 174 0.01 65.45 -27.59
N GLU A 175 -0.13 65.29 -26.27
CA GLU A 175 0.94 65.50 -25.27
C GLU A 175 1.19 64.25 -24.39
N GLY A 176 2.43 64.07 -23.90
CA GLY A 176 2.89 62.88 -23.15
C GLY A 176 2.66 62.91 -21.63
N ASP A 177 2.56 64.10 -21.03
CA ASP A 177 2.62 64.26 -19.56
C ASP A 177 1.39 63.73 -18.80
N ASP A 178 0.25 63.52 -19.47
CA ASP A 178 -1.01 63.05 -18.84
C ASP A 178 -1.36 61.58 -19.18
N HIS A 179 -0.42 60.80 -19.74
CA HIS A 179 -0.65 59.40 -20.13
C HIS A 179 -1.02 58.50 -18.94
N ASP A 180 -0.39 58.70 -17.78
CA ASP A 180 -0.63 57.87 -16.59
C ASP A 180 -2.02 58.10 -15.99
N GLU A 181 -2.58 59.31 -16.10
CA GLU A 181 -3.95 59.61 -15.65
C GLU A 181 -4.97 58.85 -16.51
N TRP A 182 -4.76 58.83 -17.83
CA TRP A 182 -5.59 58.08 -18.79
C TRP A 182 -5.55 56.56 -18.55
N ILE A 183 -4.35 55.99 -18.37
CA ILE A 183 -4.19 54.56 -18.09
C ILE A 183 -4.78 54.19 -16.71
N SER A 184 -4.62 55.05 -15.70
CA SER A 184 -5.22 54.88 -14.38
C SER A 184 -6.75 54.85 -14.44
N PHE A 185 -7.34 55.72 -15.26
CA PHE A 185 -8.78 55.74 -15.52
C PHE A 185 -9.25 54.45 -16.20
N LEU A 186 -8.59 54.00 -17.26
CA LEU A 186 -8.92 52.71 -17.92
C LEU A 186 -8.76 51.52 -16.96
N THR A 187 -7.74 51.54 -16.11
CA THR A 187 -7.50 50.52 -15.08
C THR A 187 -8.62 50.50 -14.05
N MET A 188 -9.12 51.67 -13.63
CA MET A 188 -10.30 51.79 -12.78
C MET A 188 -11.53 51.16 -13.45
N LEU A 189 -11.80 51.49 -14.71
CA LEU A 189 -12.92 50.91 -15.46
C LEU A 189 -12.81 49.39 -15.54
N LYS A 190 -11.62 48.84 -15.81
CA LYS A 190 -11.39 47.38 -15.80
C LYS A 190 -11.61 46.75 -14.42
N LYS A 191 -11.15 47.39 -13.36
CA LYS A 191 -11.27 46.89 -11.98
C LYS A 191 -12.71 46.78 -11.52
N TYR A 192 -13.50 47.83 -11.76
CA TYR A 192 -14.85 47.92 -11.19
C TYR A 192 -15.97 47.59 -12.19
N ARG A 193 -15.73 47.74 -13.51
CA ARG A 193 -16.63 47.37 -14.61
C ARG A 193 -16.07 46.21 -15.46
N SER A 194 -15.43 45.22 -14.83
CA SER A 194 -14.71 44.07 -15.44
C SER A 194 -15.41 43.23 -16.52
N ARG A 195 -16.75 43.23 -16.68
CA ARG A 195 -17.44 42.46 -17.73
C ARG A 195 -17.35 43.09 -19.13
N LYS A 196 -17.79 44.34 -19.26
CA LYS A 196 -17.76 45.18 -20.47
C LYS A 196 -17.40 46.61 -20.03
N PRO A 197 -16.12 46.95 -19.84
CA PRO A 197 -15.73 48.25 -19.30
C PRO A 197 -16.18 49.43 -20.18
N ILE A 198 -16.11 49.27 -21.51
CA ILE A 198 -16.76 50.16 -22.49
C ILE A 198 -17.49 49.33 -23.56
N ASN A 199 -18.26 49.99 -24.42
CA ASN A 199 -19.09 49.38 -25.46
C ASN A 199 -18.72 49.84 -26.88
N GLY A 200 -18.01 50.97 -27.02
CA GLY A 200 -17.46 51.43 -28.30
C GLY A 200 -16.63 52.71 -28.15
N VAL A 201 -15.94 53.09 -29.21
CA VAL A 201 -15.11 54.31 -29.28
C VAL A 201 -15.58 55.17 -30.45
N LEU A 202 -15.82 56.46 -30.22
CA LEU A 202 -16.07 57.45 -31.26
C LEU A 202 -14.79 58.24 -31.51
N VAL A 203 -14.39 58.38 -32.76
CA VAL A 203 -13.19 59.11 -33.17
C VAL A 203 -13.63 60.38 -33.88
N ALA A 204 -13.51 61.53 -33.24
CA ALA A 204 -13.89 62.81 -33.83
C ALA A 204 -12.68 63.51 -34.47
N ILE A 205 -12.84 63.92 -35.73
CA ILE A 205 -11.77 64.56 -36.53
C ILE A 205 -12.39 65.71 -37.31
N SER A 206 -11.78 66.89 -37.21
CA SER A 206 -12.24 68.08 -37.95
C SER A 206 -11.94 67.89 -39.44
N ILE A 207 -12.95 68.03 -40.32
CA ILE A 207 -12.70 67.94 -41.76
C ILE A 207 -11.80 69.08 -42.25
N ALA A 208 -11.89 70.26 -41.66
CA ALA A 208 -11.06 71.41 -42.03
C ALA A 208 -9.57 71.18 -41.74
N GLU A 209 -9.25 70.32 -40.77
CA GLU A 209 -7.85 69.92 -40.52
C GLU A 209 -7.35 68.91 -41.57
N LEU A 210 -8.25 68.28 -42.33
CA LEU A 210 -7.90 67.27 -43.34
C LEU A 210 -7.90 67.81 -44.77
N ILE A 211 -8.60 68.93 -45.04
CA ILE A 211 -8.68 69.53 -46.39
C ILE A 211 -7.29 70.00 -46.85
N ASP A 212 -6.59 70.76 -46.00
CA ASP A 212 -5.29 71.38 -46.31
C ASP A 212 -4.08 70.59 -45.77
N ALA A 213 -4.30 69.39 -45.20
CA ALA A 213 -3.23 68.60 -44.60
C ALA A 213 -2.37 67.87 -45.64
N SER A 214 -1.06 67.77 -45.33
CA SER A 214 -0.16 66.90 -46.08
C SER A 214 -0.35 65.43 -45.72
N GLU A 215 0.07 64.52 -46.61
CA GLU A 215 0.08 63.06 -46.40
C GLU A 215 0.75 62.69 -45.06
N GLN A 216 1.91 63.28 -44.75
CA GLN A 216 2.60 63.09 -43.47
C GLN A 216 1.78 63.52 -42.25
N GLN A 217 1.01 64.62 -42.36
CA GLN A 217 0.15 65.08 -41.26
C GLN A 217 -1.04 64.15 -41.03
N ILE A 218 -1.61 63.61 -42.11
CA ILE A 218 -2.71 62.64 -42.09
C ILE A 218 -2.24 61.33 -41.46
N GLU A 219 -1.12 60.79 -41.93
CA GLU A 219 -0.52 59.56 -41.39
C GLU A 219 -0.18 59.73 -39.89
N SER A 220 0.44 60.86 -39.51
CA SER A 220 0.76 61.17 -38.10
C SER A 220 -0.49 61.23 -37.23
N THR A 221 -1.54 61.87 -37.71
CA THR A 221 -2.84 61.94 -37.01
C THR A 221 -3.47 60.56 -36.87
N GLY A 222 -3.45 59.76 -37.94
CA GLY A 222 -3.94 58.38 -37.93
C GLY A 222 -3.20 57.49 -36.94
N LYS A 223 -1.86 57.56 -36.89
CA LYS A 223 -1.03 56.81 -35.94
C LYS A 223 -1.32 57.19 -34.48
N LYS A 224 -1.48 58.49 -34.18
CA LYS A 224 -1.83 58.95 -32.83
C LYS A 224 -3.20 58.44 -32.40
N LEU A 225 -4.19 58.50 -33.27
CA LEU A 225 -5.54 57.99 -33.01
C LEU A 225 -5.53 56.47 -32.82
N ARG A 226 -4.79 55.74 -33.67
CA ARG A 226 -4.58 54.29 -33.55
C ARG A 226 -4.01 53.92 -32.19
N ALA A 227 -2.93 54.58 -31.77
CA ALA A 227 -2.28 54.31 -30.48
C ALA A 227 -3.26 54.45 -29.31
N ARG A 228 -4.13 55.47 -29.33
CA ARG A 228 -5.16 55.66 -28.29
C ARG A 228 -6.22 54.58 -28.30
N ILE A 229 -6.62 54.09 -29.47
CA ILE A 229 -7.54 52.94 -29.58
C ILE A 229 -6.87 51.67 -29.04
N ASP A 230 -5.59 51.45 -29.37
CA ASP A 230 -4.83 50.29 -28.89
C ASP A 230 -4.64 50.30 -27.37
N GLU A 231 -4.41 51.47 -26.77
CA GLU A 231 -4.37 51.63 -25.30
C GLU A 231 -5.69 51.20 -24.66
N VAL A 232 -6.82 51.67 -25.19
CA VAL A 232 -8.16 51.29 -24.73
C VAL A 232 -8.35 49.78 -24.84
N MET A 233 -8.04 49.19 -25.99
CA MET A 233 -8.21 47.75 -26.23
C MET A 233 -7.30 46.90 -25.35
N THR A 234 -6.03 47.30 -25.18
CA THR A 234 -5.02 46.58 -24.41
C THR A 234 -5.31 46.64 -22.92
N GLN A 235 -5.55 47.85 -22.38
CA GLN A 235 -5.81 48.02 -20.95
C GLN A 235 -7.09 47.32 -20.54
N LEU A 236 -8.17 47.48 -21.31
CA LEU A 236 -9.48 46.90 -21.03
C LEU A 236 -9.61 45.44 -21.50
N GLN A 237 -8.62 44.90 -22.23
CA GLN A 237 -8.57 43.52 -22.76
C GLN A 237 -9.78 43.15 -23.64
N MET A 238 -10.15 44.06 -24.54
CA MET A 238 -11.36 43.95 -25.35
C MET A 238 -11.14 44.46 -26.77
N VAL A 239 -11.95 43.96 -27.70
CA VAL A 239 -12.05 44.50 -29.07
C VAL A 239 -13.34 45.30 -29.16
N VAL A 240 -13.23 46.56 -29.59
CA VAL A 240 -14.32 47.54 -29.57
C VAL A 240 -14.70 47.99 -30.98
N PRO A 241 -16.00 48.25 -31.25
CA PRO A 241 -16.42 48.99 -32.44
C PRO A 241 -15.94 50.44 -32.37
N VAL A 242 -15.40 50.92 -33.48
CA VAL A 242 -14.93 52.30 -33.63
C VAL A 242 -15.74 53.02 -34.72
N TYR A 243 -16.28 54.19 -34.37
CA TYR A 243 -17.09 55.05 -35.23
C TYR A 243 -16.33 56.33 -35.54
N VAL A 244 -16.06 56.60 -36.82
CA VAL A 244 -15.35 57.82 -37.22
C VAL A 244 -16.35 58.94 -37.46
N LEU A 245 -16.20 60.06 -36.76
CA LEU A 245 -16.99 61.27 -36.93
C LEU A 245 -16.12 62.35 -37.57
N PHE A 246 -16.37 62.64 -38.84
CA PHE A 246 -15.85 63.84 -39.49
C PHE A 246 -16.72 65.02 -39.07
N THR A 247 -16.17 65.91 -38.26
CA THR A 247 -16.87 67.06 -37.70
C THR A 247 -16.54 68.33 -38.47
N LYS A 248 -17.30 69.40 -38.21
CA LYS A 248 -17.16 70.72 -38.85
C LYS A 248 -17.33 70.69 -40.37
N CYS A 249 -18.21 69.81 -40.89
CA CYS A 249 -18.46 69.70 -42.33
C CYS A 249 -19.04 70.97 -42.96
N ASP A 250 -19.57 71.88 -42.15
CA ASP A 250 -19.97 73.22 -42.56
C ASP A 250 -18.82 74.10 -43.08
N LEU A 251 -17.56 73.74 -42.76
CA LEU A 251 -16.37 74.41 -43.28
C LEU A 251 -15.99 73.98 -44.70
N ILE A 252 -16.62 72.93 -45.25
CA ILE A 252 -16.48 72.57 -46.67
C ILE A 252 -17.25 73.62 -47.49
N ALA A 253 -16.59 74.20 -48.49
CA ALA A 253 -17.20 75.22 -49.32
C ALA A 253 -18.50 74.70 -49.97
N GLY A 254 -19.59 75.44 -49.74
CA GLY A 254 -20.92 75.13 -50.27
C GLY A 254 -21.80 74.18 -49.44
N PHE A 255 -21.32 73.67 -48.30
CA PHE A 255 -22.11 72.76 -47.45
C PHE A 255 -23.43 73.39 -46.97
N ILE A 256 -23.38 74.65 -46.51
CA ILE A 256 -24.54 75.34 -45.93
C ILE A 256 -25.60 75.59 -47.01
N GLU A 257 -25.20 76.03 -48.19
CA GLU A 257 -26.08 76.29 -49.33
C GLU A 257 -26.68 74.99 -49.88
N PHE A 258 -25.87 73.93 -49.93
CA PHE A 258 -26.26 72.61 -50.44
C PHE A 258 -27.31 71.92 -49.56
N PHE A 259 -27.15 71.97 -48.24
CA PHE A 259 -28.09 71.39 -47.28
C PHE A 259 -29.06 72.41 -46.66
N GLY A 260 -29.09 73.64 -47.15
CA GLY A 260 -29.93 74.70 -46.60
C GLY A 260 -31.44 74.42 -46.71
N ASP A 261 -31.85 73.60 -47.68
CA ASP A 261 -33.24 73.28 -48.01
C ASP A 261 -33.84 72.13 -47.18
N ILE A 262 -33.03 71.39 -46.41
CA ILE A 262 -33.54 70.20 -45.69
C ILE A 262 -34.32 70.53 -44.42
N ARG A 263 -35.36 69.74 -44.17
CA ARG A 263 -36.22 69.83 -42.98
C ARG A 263 -35.45 69.44 -41.72
N LYS A 264 -35.97 69.83 -40.56
CA LYS A 264 -35.36 69.50 -39.25
C LYS A 264 -35.24 67.99 -39.02
N SER A 265 -36.21 67.19 -39.45
CA SER A 265 -36.15 65.72 -39.41
C SER A 265 -34.98 65.17 -40.22
N ASP A 266 -34.77 65.71 -41.42
CA ASP A 266 -33.74 65.22 -42.34
C ASP A 266 -32.34 65.69 -41.92
N ARG A 267 -32.24 66.80 -41.18
CA ARG A 267 -31.00 67.20 -40.48
C ARG A 267 -30.61 66.25 -39.37
N ALA A 268 -31.54 65.47 -38.80
CA ALA A 268 -31.23 64.51 -37.75
C ALA A 268 -30.60 63.22 -38.30
N GLN A 269 -30.90 62.89 -39.57
CA GLN A 269 -30.47 61.66 -40.24
C GLN A 269 -28.94 61.50 -40.24
N ALA A 270 -28.44 60.29 -40.03
CA ALA A 270 -27.02 60.00 -40.17
C ALA A 270 -26.57 60.14 -41.64
N TRP A 271 -25.56 60.97 -41.89
CA TRP A 271 -24.95 61.11 -43.22
C TRP A 271 -23.57 60.45 -43.22
N GLY A 272 -23.43 59.34 -43.95
CA GLY A 272 -22.23 58.49 -43.92
C GLY A 272 -22.56 57.03 -44.23
N ALA A 273 -21.73 56.11 -43.74
CA ALA A 273 -21.90 54.68 -43.94
C ALA A 273 -21.62 53.84 -42.69
N THR A 274 -22.43 52.80 -42.52
CA THR A 274 -22.48 51.91 -41.35
C THR A 274 -22.12 50.50 -41.82
N ILE A 275 -20.90 50.02 -41.51
CA ILE A 275 -20.37 48.73 -42.03
C ILE A 275 -21.01 47.55 -41.31
N LYS A 276 -21.54 46.57 -42.07
CA LYS A 276 -22.22 45.39 -41.49
C LYS A 276 -21.24 44.54 -40.67
N LEU A 277 -21.68 44.00 -39.53
CA LEU A 277 -20.82 43.20 -38.66
C LEU A 277 -20.24 41.95 -39.34
N ALA A 278 -21.02 41.27 -40.19
CA ALA A 278 -20.63 40.06 -40.91
C ALA A 278 -19.66 40.30 -42.08
N GLU A 279 -19.45 41.55 -42.48
CA GLU A 279 -18.58 41.89 -43.61
C GLU A 279 -17.09 41.73 -43.26
N ASN A 280 -16.28 41.26 -44.22
CA ASN A 280 -14.84 41.12 -44.04
C ASN A 280 -14.17 42.50 -43.95
N LYS A 281 -13.50 42.76 -42.82
CA LYS A 281 -12.85 44.05 -42.49
C LYS A 281 -11.33 44.01 -42.62
N SER A 282 -10.78 43.01 -43.32
CA SER A 282 -9.33 42.88 -43.53
C SER A 282 -8.73 44.00 -44.38
N ASN A 283 -9.52 44.64 -45.24
CA ASN A 283 -9.11 45.76 -46.09
C ASN A 283 -9.98 47.01 -45.82
N PRO A 284 -9.63 47.84 -44.80
CA PRO A 284 -10.42 49.02 -44.44
C PRO A 284 -10.42 50.10 -45.52
N GLN A 285 -9.35 50.22 -46.32
CA GLN A 285 -9.25 51.17 -47.44
C GLN A 285 -10.35 50.91 -48.47
N GLN A 286 -10.42 49.68 -48.99
CA GLN A 286 -11.39 49.32 -50.02
C GLN A 286 -12.85 49.46 -49.53
N LEU A 287 -13.10 49.13 -48.27
CA LEU A 287 -14.42 49.31 -47.65
C LEU A 287 -14.81 50.79 -47.57
N PHE A 288 -13.89 51.65 -47.15
CA PHE A 288 -14.14 53.08 -47.07
C PHE A 288 -14.40 53.68 -48.46
N GLU A 289 -13.52 53.43 -49.42
CA GLU A 289 -13.64 53.97 -50.79
C GLU A 289 -14.98 53.59 -51.42
N ARG A 290 -15.39 52.31 -51.31
CA ARG A 290 -16.66 51.82 -51.86
C ARG A 290 -17.87 52.58 -51.30
N GLU A 291 -17.94 52.70 -49.97
CA GLU A 291 -19.07 53.37 -49.32
C GLU A 291 -19.04 54.89 -49.55
N PHE A 292 -17.86 55.50 -49.61
CA PHE A 292 -17.70 56.91 -49.89
C PHE A 292 -18.09 57.26 -51.34
N ASP A 293 -17.72 56.43 -52.32
CA ASP A 293 -18.13 56.62 -53.72
C ASP A 293 -19.66 56.55 -53.88
N GLY A 294 -20.30 55.62 -53.18
CA GLY A 294 -21.76 55.55 -53.12
C GLY A 294 -22.39 56.80 -52.49
N LEU A 295 -21.74 57.42 -51.51
CA LEU A 295 -22.16 58.68 -50.91
C LEU A 295 -22.04 59.85 -51.90
N ILE A 296 -20.89 59.96 -52.58
CA ILE A 296 -20.60 61.00 -53.57
C ILE A 296 -21.58 60.93 -54.75
N GLN A 297 -21.90 59.74 -55.25
CA GLN A 297 -22.90 59.58 -56.31
C GLN A 297 -24.27 60.17 -55.92
N LYS A 298 -24.70 59.96 -54.68
CA LYS A 298 -25.96 60.52 -54.15
C LYS A 298 -25.88 62.03 -53.97
N VAL A 299 -24.73 62.55 -53.54
CA VAL A 299 -24.48 64.00 -53.42
C VAL A 299 -24.54 64.67 -54.80
N HIS A 300 -23.91 64.09 -55.83
CA HIS A 300 -23.99 64.59 -57.20
C HIS A 300 -25.43 64.56 -57.75
N ALA A 301 -26.16 63.45 -57.58
CA ALA A 301 -27.55 63.35 -58.02
C ALA A 301 -28.45 64.41 -57.36
N ARG A 302 -28.21 64.69 -56.07
CA ARG A 302 -28.91 65.74 -55.35
C ARG A 302 -28.52 67.15 -55.82
N ALA A 303 -27.24 67.38 -56.14
CA ALA A 303 -26.75 68.66 -56.64
C ALA A 303 -27.54 69.13 -57.86
N LEU A 304 -27.77 68.22 -58.83
CA LEU A 304 -28.54 68.50 -60.04
C LEU A 304 -29.96 69.02 -59.73
N LYS A 305 -30.65 68.37 -58.78
CA LYS A 305 -31.99 68.80 -58.34
C LYS A 305 -31.95 70.15 -57.62
N ARG A 306 -30.97 70.35 -56.75
CA ARG A 306 -30.83 71.58 -55.96
C ARG A 306 -30.47 72.78 -56.83
N LEU A 307 -29.60 72.60 -57.84
CA LEU A 307 -29.20 73.63 -58.80
C LEU A 307 -30.36 74.13 -59.68
N ALA A 308 -31.33 73.28 -59.98
CA ALA A 308 -32.53 73.66 -60.74
C ALA A 308 -33.52 74.49 -59.90
N GLN A 309 -33.51 74.33 -58.58
CA GLN A 309 -34.46 74.99 -57.67
C GLN A 309 -33.93 76.29 -57.07
N GLU A 310 -32.61 76.46 -57.01
CA GLU A 310 -31.99 77.65 -56.44
C GLU A 310 -31.96 78.81 -57.46
N ARG A 311 -32.41 80.00 -57.03
CA ARG A 311 -32.46 81.18 -57.90
C ARG A 311 -31.25 82.10 -57.71
N ASN A 312 -30.67 82.12 -56.51
CA ASN A 312 -29.50 82.94 -56.22
C ASN A 312 -28.26 82.38 -56.93
N ARG A 313 -27.62 83.18 -57.79
CA ARG A 313 -26.44 82.79 -58.57
C ARG A 313 -25.26 82.37 -57.68
N GLU A 314 -24.96 83.11 -56.62
CA GLU A 314 -23.86 82.82 -55.70
C GLU A 314 -24.12 81.50 -54.96
N ALA A 315 -25.36 81.29 -54.51
CA ALA A 315 -25.75 80.03 -53.88
C ALA A 315 -25.68 78.85 -54.86
N ARG A 316 -26.09 79.03 -56.12
CA ARG A 316 -25.95 78.00 -57.18
C ARG A 316 -24.50 77.61 -57.41
N GLU A 317 -23.58 78.58 -57.46
CA GLU A 317 -22.14 78.30 -57.59
C GLU A 317 -21.63 77.46 -56.41
N ARG A 318 -21.99 77.85 -55.18
CA ARG A 318 -21.65 77.10 -53.96
C ARG A 318 -22.25 75.68 -53.94
N ILE A 319 -23.50 75.51 -54.36
CA ILE A 319 -24.16 74.20 -54.48
C ILE A 319 -23.46 73.32 -55.51
N TYR A 320 -22.99 73.88 -56.62
CA TYR A 320 -22.22 73.15 -57.63
C TYR A 320 -20.81 72.78 -57.14
N GLN A 321 -20.18 73.68 -56.38
CA GLN A 321 -18.84 73.48 -55.81
C GLN A 321 -18.80 72.35 -54.77
N PHE A 322 -19.81 72.27 -53.90
CA PHE A 322 -19.78 71.35 -52.75
C PHE A 322 -19.49 69.86 -53.08
N PRO A 323 -20.17 69.22 -54.06
CA PRO A 323 -19.83 67.84 -54.44
C PRO A 323 -18.36 67.65 -54.87
N LEU A 324 -17.77 68.65 -55.55
CA LEU A 324 -16.39 68.60 -56.02
C LEU A 324 -15.41 68.69 -54.85
N GLU A 325 -15.65 69.63 -53.93
CA GLU A 325 -14.85 69.79 -52.71
C GLU A 325 -14.90 68.53 -51.84
N LEU A 326 -16.09 67.97 -51.64
CA LEU A 326 -16.25 66.74 -50.88
C LEU A 326 -15.52 65.55 -51.54
N ALA A 327 -15.63 65.42 -52.87
CA ALA A 327 -14.91 64.38 -53.61
C ALA A 327 -13.39 64.56 -53.54
N GLY A 328 -12.90 65.81 -53.54
CA GLY A 328 -11.47 66.13 -53.45
C GLY A 328 -10.80 65.65 -52.16
N ILE A 329 -11.56 65.55 -51.06
CA ILE A 329 -11.02 65.14 -49.75
C ILE A 329 -10.90 63.61 -49.64
N LYS A 330 -11.48 62.83 -50.59
CA LYS A 330 -11.54 61.35 -50.56
C LYS A 330 -10.19 60.72 -50.20
N ARG A 331 -9.11 61.13 -50.88
CA ARG A 331 -7.77 60.56 -50.68
C ARG A 331 -7.32 60.68 -49.24
N ASN A 332 -7.47 61.87 -48.66
CA ASN A 332 -7.03 62.18 -47.30
C ASN A 332 -7.84 61.38 -46.26
N LEU A 333 -9.14 61.18 -46.49
CA LEU A 333 -9.97 60.35 -45.60
C LEU A 333 -9.62 58.87 -45.70
N THR A 334 -9.36 58.39 -46.92
CA THR A 334 -8.96 57.00 -47.16
C THR A 334 -7.68 56.67 -46.40
N GLU A 335 -6.64 57.48 -46.54
CA GLU A 335 -5.35 57.29 -45.88
C GLU A 335 -5.48 57.28 -44.36
N LEU A 336 -6.29 58.19 -43.82
CA LEU A 336 -6.57 58.26 -42.39
C LEU A 336 -7.25 56.98 -41.87
N VAL A 337 -8.29 56.51 -42.57
CA VAL A 337 -9.02 55.28 -42.20
C VAL A 337 -8.12 54.06 -42.33
N GLN A 338 -7.33 53.97 -43.39
CA GLN A 338 -6.34 52.90 -43.57
C GLN A 338 -5.36 52.85 -42.40
N THR A 339 -4.83 53.99 -41.99
CA THR A 339 -3.87 54.10 -40.89
C THR A 339 -4.48 53.69 -39.54
N ILE A 340 -5.71 54.13 -39.24
CA ILE A 340 -6.40 53.81 -37.98
C ILE A 340 -6.75 52.32 -37.89
N PHE A 341 -7.13 51.68 -38.99
CA PHE A 341 -7.67 50.32 -39.00
C PHE A 341 -6.73 49.26 -39.58
N ALA A 342 -5.45 49.59 -39.75
CA ALA A 342 -4.43 48.65 -40.22
C ALA A 342 -4.41 47.37 -39.35
N VAL A 343 -4.27 46.22 -40.01
CA VAL A 343 -4.23 44.90 -39.36
C VAL A 343 -2.88 44.74 -38.64
N ASN A 344 -2.92 44.37 -37.36
CA ASN A 344 -1.73 44.10 -36.56
C ASN A 344 -1.66 42.60 -36.23
N ALA A 345 -0.49 41.98 -36.41
CA ALA A 345 -0.29 40.54 -36.13
C ALA A 345 -0.14 40.22 -34.63
N PHE A 346 0.29 41.19 -33.83
CA PHE A 346 0.65 40.99 -32.42
C PHE A 346 -0.42 41.54 -31.44
N GLN A 347 -1.32 42.39 -31.91
CA GLN A 347 -2.38 43.02 -31.11
C GLN A 347 -3.75 42.86 -31.80
N GLY A 348 -4.84 43.06 -31.05
CA GLY A 348 -6.17 43.03 -31.64
C GLY A 348 -6.39 44.22 -32.59
N THR A 349 -7.04 43.99 -33.74
CA THR A 349 -7.44 45.06 -34.67
C THR A 349 -8.79 45.67 -34.20
N PRO A 350 -8.92 47.00 -34.09
CA PRO A 350 -10.19 47.65 -33.80
C PRO A 350 -11.20 47.41 -34.92
N LEU A 351 -12.47 47.30 -34.52
CA LEU A 351 -13.53 46.98 -35.46
C LEU A 351 -14.01 48.27 -36.15
N PHE A 352 -13.64 48.47 -37.42
CA PHE A 352 -14.16 49.57 -38.24
C PHE A 352 -15.67 49.44 -38.42
N ARG A 353 -16.45 50.26 -37.71
CA ARG A 353 -17.91 50.13 -37.65
C ARG A 353 -18.65 51.09 -38.59
N GLY A 354 -18.04 52.21 -38.93
CA GLY A 354 -18.57 53.17 -39.89
C GLY A 354 -17.93 54.56 -39.78
N PHE A 355 -18.29 55.42 -40.72
CA PHE A 355 -17.88 56.82 -40.75
C PHE A 355 -19.07 57.74 -41.04
N TYR A 356 -19.07 58.93 -40.43
CA TYR A 356 -20.20 59.87 -40.49
C TYR A 356 -19.71 61.32 -40.58
N PHE A 357 -20.38 62.12 -41.39
CA PHE A 357 -20.11 63.54 -41.60
C PHE A 357 -21.12 64.37 -40.82
N THR A 358 -20.63 65.28 -39.99
CA THR A 358 -21.43 65.98 -38.99
C THR A 358 -21.03 67.44 -38.84
N SER A 359 -21.97 68.29 -38.43
CA SER A 359 -21.71 69.68 -38.04
C SER A 359 -22.53 70.05 -36.81
N GLY A 360 -21.85 70.50 -35.75
CA GLY A 360 -22.47 70.80 -34.45
C GLY A 360 -22.92 72.25 -34.30
N THR A 361 -22.22 73.21 -34.92
CA THR A 361 -22.52 74.65 -34.85
C THR A 361 -22.07 75.32 -36.13
N GLN A 362 -22.84 76.27 -36.65
CA GLN A 362 -22.37 77.19 -37.69
C GLN A 362 -21.45 78.23 -37.05
N GLU A 363 -20.14 77.99 -37.07
CA GLU A 363 -19.18 79.04 -36.75
C GLU A 363 -19.14 80.02 -37.94
N GLY A 364 -19.91 81.12 -37.86
CA GLY A 364 -19.79 82.21 -38.82
C GLY A 364 -18.33 82.64 -38.98
N ARG A 365 -17.91 82.88 -40.24
CA ARG A 365 -16.52 83.08 -40.70
C ARG A 365 -15.66 83.84 -39.67
N PRO A 366 -14.48 83.32 -39.25
CA PRO A 366 -13.60 84.00 -38.30
C PRO A 366 -13.20 85.40 -38.76
N LEU A 367 -13.09 85.60 -40.08
CA LEU A 367 -12.74 86.88 -40.70
C LEU A 367 -13.75 87.99 -40.35
N ASP A 368 -15.05 87.68 -40.28
CA ASP A 368 -16.10 88.68 -40.02
C ASP A 368 -16.07 89.18 -38.57
N ARG A 369 -15.64 88.35 -37.60
CA ARG A 369 -15.46 88.77 -36.21
C ARG A 369 -14.20 89.60 -36.02
N VAL A 370 -13.14 89.29 -36.76
CA VAL A 370 -11.91 90.08 -36.78
C VAL A 370 -12.16 91.41 -37.50
N LEU A 371 -12.85 91.41 -38.64
CA LEU A 371 -13.28 92.62 -39.35
C LEU A 371 -14.24 93.48 -38.52
N ALA A 372 -15.18 92.88 -37.78
CA ALA A 372 -16.05 93.63 -36.86
C ALA A 372 -15.27 94.24 -35.68
N ARG A 373 -14.26 93.54 -35.14
CA ARG A 373 -13.38 94.06 -34.08
C ARG A 373 -12.41 95.13 -34.59
N MET A 374 -11.86 94.96 -35.79
CA MET A 374 -10.99 95.95 -36.45
C MET A 374 -11.79 97.19 -36.89
N GLY A 375 -13.02 97.01 -37.37
CA GLY A 375 -13.94 98.11 -37.69
C GLY A 375 -14.30 98.95 -36.46
N HIS A 376 -14.53 98.30 -35.30
CA HIS A 376 -14.72 98.99 -34.03
C HIS A 376 -13.47 99.75 -33.55
N ALA A 377 -12.26 99.21 -33.78
CA ALA A 377 -11.00 99.88 -33.43
C ALA A 377 -10.65 101.05 -34.37
N MET A 378 -11.14 101.05 -35.60
CA MET A 378 -10.91 102.08 -36.64
C MET A 378 -12.04 103.13 -36.73
N GLY A 379 -13.08 103.05 -35.89
CA GLY A 379 -14.20 104.01 -35.89
C GLY A 379 -15.15 103.92 -37.08
N ILE A 380 -15.09 102.84 -37.87
CA ILE A 380 -15.97 102.62 -39.03
C ILE A 380 -17.30 102.06 -38.53
N ARG A 381 -18.38 102.84 -38.63
CA ARG A 381 -19.75 102.35 -38.38
C ARG A 381 -20.15 101.40 -39.51
N PRO A 382 -20.59 100.17 -39.22
CA PRO A 382 -21.15 99.29 -40.25
C PRO A 382 -22.45 99.89 -40.80
N PRO A 383 -22.80 99.66 -42.08
CA PRO A 383 -24.10 100.05 -42.62
C PRO A 383 -25.24 99.37 -41.84
N GLU A 384 -26.20 100.16 -41.37
CA GLU A 384 -27.33 99.76 -40.50
C GLU A 384 -28.40 98.89 -41.20
N THR A 385 -28.15 98.41 -42.43
CA THR A 385 -29.06 97.49 -43.17
C THR A 385 -28.67 96.01 -43.09
N ALA A 386 -27.61 95.64 -42.37
CA ALA A 386 -27.34 94.24 -41.99
C ALA A 386 -27.84 93.96 -40.57
N ALA A 387 -29.11 94.25 -40.31
CA ALA A 387 -29.76 93.90 -39.06
C ALA A 387 -29.77 92.37 -38.89
N GLN A 388 -28.99 91.90 -37.90
CA GLN A 388 -29.25 90.73 -37.06
C GLN A 388 -30.20 89.66 -37.65
N GLN A 389 -29.71 88.85 -38.58
CA GLN A 389 -30.18 87.47 -38.61
C GLN A 389 -29.44 86.73 -37.49
N VAL A 390 -30.11 86.59 -36.34
CA VAL A 390 -29.77 85.54 -35.39
C VAL A 390 -30.05 84.22 -36.11
N THR A 391 -29.06 83.74 -36.87
CA THR A 391 -29.14 82.44 -37.52
C THR A 391 -29.13 81.40 -36.41
N GLU A 392 -30.30 80.82 -36.13
CA GLU A 392 -30.44 79.69 -35.22
C GLU A 392 -29.33 78.67 -35.52
N SER A 393 -28.52 78.30 -34.54
CA SER A 393 -27.39 77.38 -34.73
C SER A 393 -27.93 75.99 -35.12
N LYS A 394 -27.99 75.70 -36.42
CA LYS A 394 -28.48 74.42 -36.95
C LYS A 394 -27.40 73.35 -36.83
N SER A 395 -27.70 72.25 -36.14
CA SER A 395 -26.90 71.02 -36.17
C SER A 395 -27.29 70.15 -37.37
N TYR A 396 -26.30 69.53 -38.01
CA TYR A 396 -26.47 68.64 -39.15
C TYR A 396 -25.91 67.24 -38.87
N PHE A 397 -26.74 66.24 -39.18
CA PHE A 397 -26.45 64.83 -39.31
C PHE A 397 -25.89 64.12 -38.08
N LEU A 398 -26.27 64.57 -36.88
CA LEU A 398 -25.63 64.14 -35.64
C LEU A 398 -26.50 63.25 -34.75
N HIS A 399 -27.80 63.54 -34.64
CA HIS A 399 -28.72 62.85 -33.73
C HIS A 399 -28.82 61.35 -34.00
N ASP A 400 -29.13 60.97 -35.24
CA ASP A 400 -29.37 59.57 -35.60
C ASP A 400 -28.08 58.73 -35.63
N VAL A 401 -26.91 59.36 -35.75
CA VAL A 401 -25.63 58.65 -35.60
C VAL A 401 -25.54 58.05 -34.19
N PHE A 402 -25.90 58.83 -33.16
CA PHE A 402 -25.92 58.33 -31.79
C PHE A 402 -27.10 57.36 -31.55
N MET A 403 -28.33 57.79 -31.86
CA MET A 403 -29.55 57.05 -31.49
C MET A 403 -29.79 55.78 -32.31
N ASN A 404 -29.50 55.80 -33.61
CA ASN A 404 -29.85 54.70 -34.52
C ASN A 404 -28.65 53.82 -34.88
N VAL A 405 -27.42 54.23 -34.56
CA VAL A 405 -26.21 53.46 -34.89
C VAL A 405 -25.35 53.14 -33.68
N VAL A 406 -24.85 54.15 -32.97
CA VAL A 406 -23.87 53.93 -31.88
C VAL A 406 -24.52 53.22 -30.70
N PHE A 407 -25.66 53.68 -30.19
CA PHE A 407 -26.30 53.09 -28.98
C PHE A 407 -26.88 51.69 -29.20
N PRO A 408 -27.55 51.36 -30.32
CA PRO A 408 -28.03 50.01 -30.59
C PRO A 408 -26.92 48.96 -30.65
N ASP A 409 -25.69 49.35 -31.00
CA ASP A 409 -24.52 48.47 -31.04
C ASP A 409 -23.93 48.14 -29.65
N GLY A 410 -24.63 48.46 -28.56
CA GLY A 410 -24.15 48.28 -27.19
C GLY A 410 -23.63 46.87 -26.85
N ASP A 411 -24.05 45.84 -27.58
CA ASP A 411 -23.60 44.46 -27.37
C ASP A 411 -22.43 43.97 -28.25
N VAL A 412 -21.98 44.77 -29.23
CA VAL A 412 -20.95 44.40 -30.21
C VAL A 412 -19.56 44.22 -29.60
N ALA A 413 -19.24 44.97 -28.54
CA ALA A 413 -17.95 44.84 -27.85
C ALA A 413 -17.76 43.45 -27.23
N SER A 414 -16.64 42.80 -27.54
CA SER A 414 -16.33 41.43 -27.11
C SER A 414 -14.97 41.34 -26.41
N ARG A 415 -14.79 40.31 -25.57
CA ARG A 415 -13.52 40.01 -24.91
C ARG A 415 -12.53 39.46 -25.93
N SER A 416 -11.24 39.72 -25.74
CA SER A 416 -10.19 39.20 -26.62
C SER A 416 -10.17 37.66 -26.67
N ALA A 417 -9.79 37.09 -27.81
CA ALA A 417 -9.78 35.64 -28.05
C ALA A 417 -8.87 34.87 -27.08
N ALA A 418 -7.78 35.48 -26.62
CA ALA A 418 -6.83 34.87 -25.68
C ALA A 418 -7.45 34.55 -24.31
N GLU A 419 -8.28 35.44 -23.77
CA GLU A 419 -8.94 35.23 -22.47
C GLU A 419 -10.04 34.17 -22.57
N ILE A 420 -10.76 34.09 -23.71
CA ILE A 420 -11.74 33.03 -23.96
C ILE A 420 -11.06 31.65 -23.99
N LYS A 421 -9.91 31.54 -24.68
CA LYS A 421 -9.12 30.29 -24.76
C LYS A 421 -8.65 29.84 -23.37
N ARG A 422 -8.10 30.75 -22.56
CA ARG A 422 -7.63 30.46 -21.19
C ARG A 422 -8.74 29.88 -20.32
N GLN A 423 -9.94 30.45 -20.37
CA GLN A 423 -11.08 29.95 -19.59
C GLN A 423 -11.59 28.58 -20.07
N LYS A 424 -11.55 28.32 -21.38
CA LYS A 424 -11.93 27.00 -21.94
C LYS A 424 -10.93 25.92 -21.52
N ILE A 425 -9.63 26.20 -21.57
CA ILE A 425 -8.58 25.26 -21.13
C ILE A 425 -8.73 24.94 -19.64
N MET A 426 -8.92 25.95 -18.79
CA MET A 426 -9.11 25.74 -17.34
C MET A 426 -10.36 24.87 -17.05
N ARG A 427 -11.44 25.05 -17.81
CA ARG A 427 -12.64 24.19 -17.71
C ARG A 427 -12.34 22.74 -18.06
N ILE A 428 -11.63 22.51 -19.16
CA ILE A 428 -11.28 21.16 -19.62
C ILE A 428 -10.35 20.48 -18.60
N ALA A 429 -9.34 21.19 -18.10
CA ALA A 429 -8.41 20.65 -17.10
C ALA A 429 -9.12 20.21 -15.80
N VAL A 430 -10.02 21.05 -15.27
CA VAL A 430 -10.79 20.73 -14.06
C VAL A 430 -11.76 19.55 -14.30
N SER A 431 -12.45 19.52 -15.45
CA SER A 431 -13.32 18.38 -15.79
C SER A 431 -12.53 17.08 -15.98
N GLY A 432 -11.35 17.14 -16.61
CA GLY A 432 -10.45 16.00 -16.77
C GLY A 432 -9.93 15.47 -15.43
N ALA A 433 -9.55 16.35 -14.51
CA ALA A 433 -9.14 15.98 -13.15
C ALA A 433 -10.30 15.31 -12.36
N ALA A 434 -11.52 15.81 -12.50
CA ALA A 434 -12.69 15.19 -11.87
C ALA A 434 -13.01 13.79 -12.46
N PHE A 435 -12.92 13.65 -13.78
CA PHE A 435 -13.16 12.36 -14.45
C PHE A 435 -12.12 11.31 -14.07
N THR A 436 -10.83 11.67 -14.08
CA THR A 436 -9.74 10.78 -13.68
C THR A 436 -9.85 10.34 -12.23
N LEU A 437 -10.21 11.25 -11.31
CA LEU A 437 -10.50 10.89 -9.92
C LEU A 437 -11.68 9.92 -9.80
N GLY A 438 -12.73 10.12 -10.60
CA GLY A 438 -13.86 9.19 -10.69
C GLY A 438 -13.44 7.79 -11.13
N LEU A 439 -12.53 7.67 -12.10
CA LEU A 439 -11.99 6.38 -12.55
C LEU A 439 -11.13 5.71 -11.47
N ILE A 440 -10.27 6.48 -10.79
CA ILE A 440 -9.39 5.97 -9.72
C ILE A 440 -10.20 5.39 -8.56
N LEU A 441 -11.37 5.95 -8.24
CA LEU A 441 -12.23 5.42 -7.19
C LEU A 441 -13.11 4.26 -7.67
N SER A 442 -13.69 4.36 -8.87
CA SER A 442 -14.68 3.38 -9.35
C SER A 442 -14.07 2.03 -9.75
N ILE A 443 -12.93 2.03 -10.47
CA ILE A 443 -12.35 0.79 -11.00
C ILE A 443 -11.93 -0.18 -9.88
N PRO A 444 -11.18 0.25 -8.85
CA PRO A 444 -10.80 -0.64 -7.75
C PRO A 444 -12.00 -1.08 -6.91
N SER A 445 -13.00 -0.22 -6.69
CA SER A 445 -14.22 -0.57 -5.95
C SER A 445 -15.04 -1.65 -6.66
N ILE A 446 -15.20 -1.55 -7.99
CA ILE A 446 -15.90 -2.57 -8.79
C ILE A 446 -15.17 -3.91 -8.71
N ARG A 447 -13.84 -3.89 -8.84
CA ARG A 447 -13.01 -5.09 -8.70
C ARG A 447 -13.12 -5.70 -7.31
N SER A 448 -13.05 -4.88 -6.26
CA SER A 448 -13.18 -5.34 -4.89
C SER A 448 -14.56 -5.97 -4.61
N PHE A 449 -15.63 -5.38 -5.15
CA PHE A 449 -16.96 -5.97 -5.07
C PHE A 449 -17.04 -7.35 -5.75
N ALA A 450 -16.49 -7.49 -6.96
CA ALA A 450 -16.49 -8.76 -7.67
C ALA A 450 -15.73 -9.86 -6.90
N LEU A 451 -14.54 -9.53 -6.40
CA LEU A 451 -13.70 -10.46 -5.63
C LEU A 451 -14.34 -10.85 -4.29
N ASN A 452 -14.95 -9.91 -3.56
CA ASN A 452 -15.66 -10.22 -2.31
C ASN A 452 -16.92 -11.05 -2.55
N ARG A 453 -17.63 -10.79 -3.65
CA ARG A 453 -18.79 -11.59 -4.06
C ARG A 453 -18.38 -13.03 -4.36
N GLU A 454 -17.32 -13.22 -5.14
CA GLU A 454 -16.76 -14.54 -5.44
C GLU A 454 -16.25 -15.24 -4.18
N LEU A 455 -15.55 -14.53 -3.30
CA LEU A 455 -15.09 -15.04 -2.00
C LEU A 455 -16.27 -15.58 -1.18
N MET A 456 -17.37 -14.84 -1.09
CA MET A 456 -18.55 -15.29 -0.34
C MET A 456 -19.18 -16.54 -0.96
N PHE A 457 -19.46 -16.54 -2.27
CA PHE A 457 -20.10 -17.67 -2.95
C PHE A 457 -19.26 -18.94 -2.90
N THR A 458 -17.97 -18.84 -3.18
CA THR A 458 -17.08 -20.00 -3.16
C THR A 458 -16.82 -20.51 -1.73
N THR A 459 -16.85 -19.65 -0.70
CA THR A 459 -16.82 -20.12 0.70
C THR A 459 -18.09 -20.92 1.00
N GLN A 460 -19.25 -20.38 0.64
CA GLN A 460 -20.53 -21.03 0.86
C GLN A 460 -20.58 -22.41 0.19
N GLU A 461 -20.24 -22.49 -1.10
CA GLU A 461 -20.23 -23.75 -1.86
C GLU A 461 -19.31 -24.81 -1.24
N ARG A 462 -18.09 -24.41 -0.85
CA ARG A 462 -17.13 -25.31 -0.19
C ARG A 462 -17.66 -25.83 1.14
N VAL A 463 -18.23 -24.94 1.96
CA VAL A 463 -18.82 -25.31 3.26
C VAL A 463 -20.04 -26.22 3.06
N GLU A 464 -20.94 -25.91 2.13
CA GLU A 464 -22.12 -26.74 1.85
C GLU A 464 -21.75 -28.14 1.32
N THR A 465 -20.69 -28.22 0.52
CA THR A 465 -20.15 -29.51 0.05
C THR A 465 -19.57 -30.31 1.22
N ALA A 466 -18.73 -29.69 2.05
CA ALA A 466 -18.14 -30.35 3.21
C ALA A 466 -19.18 -30.75 4.26
N MET A 467 -20.27 -29.99 4.44
CA MET A 467 -21.36 -30.29 5.38
C MET A 467 -22.14 -31.57 5.02
N LYS A 468 -21.97 -32.10 3.81
CA LYS A 468 -22.55 -33.39 3.38
C LYS A 468 -21.67 -34.59 3.75
N ILE A 469 -20.46 -34.37 4.28
CA ILE A 469 -19.57 -35.45 4.70
C ILE A 469 -20.23 -36.22 5.84
N ASN A 470 -20.45 -37.51 5.60
CA ASN A 470 -20.76 -38.48 6.64
C ASN A 470 -19.46 -39.21 7.00
N TRP A 471 -19.05 -39.15 8.26
CA TRP A 471 -17.79 -39.79 8.69
C TRP A 471 -17.94 -41.31 8.89
N GLY A 472 -19.15 -41.85 8.96
CA GLY A 472 -19.41 -43.27 9.24
C GLY A 472 -19.35 -44.23 8.05
N ASP A 473 -19.29 -43.75 6.80
CA ASP A 473 -19.39 -44.56 5.58
C ASP A 473 -18.30 -44.24 4.53
N GLY A 474 -17.89 -45.20 3.70
CA GLY A 474 -16.97 -44.94 2.59
C GLY A 474 -15.52 -44.59 2.99
N GLU A 475 -14.69 -44.28 1.99
CA GLU A 475 -13.26 -44.07 2.16
C GLU A 475 -12.92 -42.66 2.72
N PRO A 476 -11.86 -42.52 3.54
CA PRO A 476 -11.42 -41.22 4.07
C PRO A 476 -10.96 -40.21 3.00
N GLY A 477 -10.34 -40.66 1.92
CA GLY A 477 -9.73 -39.80 0.89
C GLY A 477 -10.72 -38.77 0.29
N PRO A 478 -11.84 -39.22 -0.31
CA PRO A 478 -12.85 -38.31 -0.87
C PRO A 478 -13.47 -37.34 0.13
N LYS A 479 -13.52 -37.70 1.42
CA LYS A 479 -14.00 -36.81 2.49
C LYS A 479 -12.99 -35.70 2.77
N LEU A 480 -11.71 -36.05 2.81
CA LEU A 480 -10.63 -35.08 2.96
C LEU A 480 -10.56 -34.16 1.74
N ASP A 481 -10.81 -34.65 0.52
CA ASP A 481 -10.88 -33.81 -0.69
C ASP A 481 -11.99 -32.75 -0.61
N GLN A 482 -13.07 -33.03 0.13
CA GLN A 482 -14.16 -32.08 0.39
C GLN A 482 -13.88 -31.14 1.57
N LEU A 483 -13.11 -31.60 2.57
CA LEU A 483 -12.76 -30.82 3.77
C LEU A 483 -11.58 -29.86 3.54
N ASP A 484 -10.61 -30.27 2.72
CA ASP A 484 -9.40 -29.51 2.38
C ASP A 484 -9.71 -28.09 1.88
N PRO A 485 -10.64 -27.87 0.93
CA PRO A 485 -10.95 -26.53 0.43
C PRO A 485 -11.52 -25.58 1.49
N VAL A 486 -12.18 -26.11 2.53
CA VAL A 486 -12.69 -25.32 3.65
C VAL A 486 -11.55 -24.89 4.56
N TYR A 487 -10.62 -25.81 4.87
CA TYR A 487 -9.40 -25.50 5.60
C TYR A 487 -8.58 -24.40 4.89
N ASP A 488 -8.31 -24.56 3.59
CA ASP A 488 -7.55 -23.58 2.81
C ASP A 488 -8.24 -22.22 2.81
N ARG A 489 -9.59 -22.20 2.73
CA ARG A 489 -10.36 -20.96 2.79
C ARG A 489 -10.22 -20.29 4.15
N LEU A 490 -10.26 -21.03 5.24
CA LEU A 490 -10.11 -20.47 6.58
C LEU A 490 -8.71 -19.92 6.83
N LYS A 491 -7.65 -20.63 6.39
CA LYS A 491 -6.27 -20.11 6.46
C LYS A 491 -6.10 -18.83 5.64
N LEU A 492 -6.66 -18.77 4.44
CA LEU A 492 -6.65 -17.54 3.62
C LEU A 492 -7.37 -16.37 4.33
N LEU A 493 -8.47 -16.63 5.02
CA LEU A 493 -9.18 -15.60 5.78
C LEU A 493 -8.38 -15.14 7.02
N ASP A 494 -7.68 -16.05 7.71
CA ASP A 494 -6.76 -15.68 8.79
C ASP A 494 -5.60 -14.81 8.28
N GLU A 495 -5.04 -15.11 7.11
CA GLU A 495 -4.03 -14.26 6.46
C GLU A 495 -4.57 -12.87 6.12
N TYR A 496 -5.78 -12.78 5.56
CA TYR A 496 -6.41 -11.50 5.22
C TYR A 496 -6.76 -10.66 6.46
N ARG A 497 -6.99 -11.29 7.61
CA ARG A 497 -7.14 -10.60 8.90
C ARG A 497 -5.84 -9.98 9.38
N ALA A 498 -4.71 -10.61 9.13
CA ALA A 498 -3.39 -10.07 9.43
C ALA A 498 -2.99 -8.95 8.44
N SER A 499 -3.24 -9.17 7.14
CA SER A 499 -2.94 -8.20 6.09
C SER A 499 -3.91 -8.30 4.90
N LEU A 500 -4.83 -7.34 4.79
CA LEU A 500 -5.83 -7.32 3.72
C LEU A 500 -5.21 -6.83 2.39
N PRO A 501 -5.28 -7.62 1.29
CA PRO A 501 -4.84 -7.15 -0.01
C PRO A 501 -5.69 -5.97 -0.50
N LEU A 502 -5.04 -4.97 -1.11
CA LEU A 502 -5.72 -3.77 -1.62
C LEU A 502 -6.84 -4.08 -2.63
N SER A 503 -6.74 -5.19 -3.36
CA SER A 503 -7.75 -5.64 -4.32
C SER A 503 -9.07 -6.06 -3.67
N TYR A 504 -9.05 -6.56 -2.44
CA TYR A 504 -10.24 -6.92 -1.65
C TYR A 504 -10.71 -5.80 -0.71
N GLY A 505 -9.91 -4.72 -0.60
CA GLY A 505 -10.16 -3.57 0.26
C GLY A 505 -11.25 -2.62 -0.23
N TRP A 506 -11.04 -1.31 -0.07
CA TRP A 506 -11.99 -0.27 -0.48
C TRP A 506 -13.35 -0.30 0.25
N GLY A 507 -13.35 -0.75 1.52
CA GLY A 507 -14.56 -0.82 2.35
C GLY A 507 -15.55 -1.94 1.99
N MET A 508 -15.19 -2.79 1.01
CA MET A 508 -16.07 -3.87 0.52
C MET A 508 -15.72 -5.25 1.09
N TYR A 509 -14.69 -5.35 1.94
CA TYR A 509 -14.23 -6.63 2.47
C TYR A 509 -15.28 -7.29 3.38
N ARG A 510 -15.73 -8.49 3.01
CA ARG A 510 -16.73 -9.28 3.77
C ARG A 510 -16.17 -10.55 4.41
N GLY A 511 -14.86 -10.77 4.32
CA GLY A 511 -14.22 -11.96 4.89
C GLY A 511 -14.41 -12.10 6.40
N GLU A 512 -14.50 -10.98 7.13
CA GLU A 512 -14.80 -10.96 8.56
C GLU A 512 -16.17 -11.53 8.93
N GLU A 513 -17.18 -11.23 8.12
CA GLU A 513 -18.57 -11.66 8.35
C GLU A 513 -18.73 -13.16 8.07
N ILE A 514 -18.01 -13.69 7.08
CA ILE A 514 -18.08 -15.11 6.71
C ILE A 514 -17.15 -16.00 7.53
N TYR A 515 -16.11 -15.44 8.16
CA TYR A 515 -15.12 -16.22 8.92
C TYR A 515 -15.76 -17.01 10.06
N ARG A 516 -16.53 -16.35 10.93
CA ARG A 516 -17.14 -17.01 12.10
C ARG A 516 -18.09 -18.15 11.69
N PRO A 517 -19.07 -17.95 10.78
CA PRO A 517 -19.91 -19.05 10.29
C PRO A 517 -19.12 -20.20 9.67
N ALA A 518 -18.08 -19.90 8.88
CA ALA A 518 -17.24 -20.92 8.25
C ALA A 518 -16.44 -21.73 9.28
N VAL A 519 -15.88 -21.08 10.31
CA VAL A 519 -15.22 -21.76 11.43
C VAL A 519 -16.21 -22.64 12.18
N THR A 520 -17.42 -22.16 12.47
CA THR A 520 -18.45 -22.96 13.16
C THR A 520 -18.81 -24.22 12.36
N ALA A 521 -19.01 -24.11 11.05
CA ALA A 521 -19.33 -25.26 10.20
C ALA A 521 -18.16 -26.26 10.12
N TYR A 522 -16.94 -25.76 9.94
CA TYR A 522 -15.73 -26.59 9.92
C TYR A 522 -15.50 -27.31 11.26
N VAL A 523 -15.68 -26.60 12.38
CA VAL A 523 -15.60 -27.18 13.73
C VAL A 523 -16.68 -28.22 13.95
N ALA A 524 -17.91 -28.01 13.48
CA ALA A 524 -18.98 -29.01 13.57
C ALA A 524 -18.61 -30.31 12.83
N LEU A 525 -18.00 -30.20 11.63
CA LEU A 525 -17.50 -31.34 10.86
C LEU A 525 -16.38 -32.09 11.57
N LEU A 526 -15.43 -31.36 12.17
CA LEU A 526 -14.37 -31.98 12.97
C LEU A 526 -14.92 -32.55 14.29
N GLN A 527 -15.93 -31.93 14.90
CA GLN A 527 -16.53 -32.47 16.11
C GLN A 527 -17.13 -33.86 15.89
N THR A 528 -17.84 -34.06 14.78
CA THR A 528 -18.46 -35.35 14.44
C THR A 528 -17.46 -36.39 13.96
N GLY A 529 -16.50 -36.00 13.11
CA GLY A 529 -15.55 -36.95 12.51
C GLY A 529 -14.31 -37.25 13.32
N PHE A 530 -13.85 -36.30 14.12
CA PHE A 530 -12.56 -36.33 14.80
C PHE A 530 -12.72 -36.27 16.32
N VAL A 531 -13.27 -35.18 16.85
CA VAL A 531 -13.20 -34.86 18.28
C VAL A 531 -14.02 -35.84 19.13
N LEU A 532 -15.29 -36.06 18.79
CA LEU A 532 -16.16 -36.97 19.55
C LEU A 532 -15.69 -38.44 19.44
N PRO A 533 -15.35 -38.98 18.25
CA PRO A 533 -14.81 -40.33 18.15
C PRO A 533 -13.49 -40.52 18.89
N CYS A 534 -12.55 -39.57 18.78
CA CYS A 534 -11.27 -39.65 19.51
C CYS A 534 -11.49 -39.59 21.02
N LYS A 535 -12.35 -38.69 21.49
CA LYS A 535 -12.73 -38.59 22.91
C LYS A 535 -13.33 -39.92 23.40
N ALA A 536 -14.30 -40.48 22.69
CA ALA A 536 -14.93 -41.75 23.05
C ALA A 536 -13.92 -42.90 23.08
N LYS A 537 -12.97 -42.93 22.13
CA LYS A 537 -11.92 -43.96 22.09
C LYS A 537 -10.93 -43.83 23.25
N LEU A 538 -10.55 -42.61 23.60
CA LEU A 538 -9.72 -42.36 24.79
C LEU A 538 -10.47 -42.76 26.06
N GLU A 539 -11.76 -42.44 26.19
CA GLU A 539 -12.57 -42.86 27.34
C GLU A 539 -12.68 -44.37 27.45
N GLU A 540 -12.83 -45.09 26.33
CA GLU A 540 -12.80 -46.56 26.30
C GLU A 540 -11.47 -47.10 26.83
N ARG A 541 -10.34 -46.59 26.34
CA ARG A 541 -8.99 -46.99 26.78
C ARG A 541 -8.75 -46.68 28.26
N LEU A 542 -9.16 -45.50 28.69
CA LEU A 542 -9.01 -45.03 30.07
C LEU A 542 -9.89 -45.82 31.05
N LYS A 543 -11.11 -46.21 30.66
CA LYS A 543 -11.96 -47.12 31.46
C LYS A 543 -11.33 -48.51 31.62
N ALA A 544 -10.54 -48.95 30.65
CA ALA A 544 -9.83 -50.23 30.69
C ALA A 544 -8.46 -50.16 31.41
N ALA A 545 -8.01 -48.97 31.82
CA ALA A 545 -6.72 -48.76 32.47
C ALA A 545 -6.61 -49.53 33.79
N LYS A 546 -5.49 -50.23 33.99
CA LYS A 546 -5.23 -51.05 35.20
C LYS A 546 -3.89 -50.74 35.86
N GLY A 547 -3.16 -49.75 35.38
CA GLY A 547 -1.81 -49.40 35.82
C GLY A 547 -0.70 -50.31 35.26
N LYS A 548 -1.05 -51.29 34.42
CA LYS A 548 -0.08 -52.27 33.89
C LYS A 548 0.77 -51.70 32.75
N GLN A 549 0.20 -50.79 31.96
CA GLN A 549 0.89 -50.10 30.88
C GLN A 549 1.00 -48.61 31.24
N TYR A 550 1.69 -48.32 32.33
CA TYR A 550 1.68 -46.99 32.95
C TYR A 550 1.97 -45.85 31.97
N LEU A 551 3.03 -45.97 31.16
CA LEU A 551 3.40 -44.92 30.19
C LEU A 551 2.29 -44.64 29.17
N ARG A 552 1.70 -45.70 28.61
CA ARG A 552 0.61 -45.59 27.63
C ARG A 552 -0.66 -45.02 28.26
N GLU A 553 -1.09 -45.59 29.38
CA GLU A 553 -2.30 -45.16 30.09
C GLU A 553 -2.19 -43.70 30.58
N ARG A 554 -1.01 -43.29 31.06
CA ARG A 554 -0.72 -41.89 31.42
C ARG A 554 -0.73 -40.98 30.20
N THR A 555 -0.17 -41.42 29.08
CA THR A 555 -0.15 -40.65 27.83
C THR A 555 -1.57 -40.46 27.29
N ASP A 556 -2.39 -41.52 27.28
CA ASP A 556 -3.81 -41.44 26.91
C ASP A 556 -4.56 -40.46 27.82
N LEU A 557 -4.27 -40.46 29.14
CA LEU A 557 -4.85 -39.49 30.08
C LEU A 557 -4.38 -38.05 29.78
N LYS A 558 -3.10 -37.85 29.49
CA LYS A 558 -2.53 -36.54 29.14
C LYS A 558 -3.23 -35.97 27.90
N THR A 559 -3.34 -36.75 26.82
CA THR A 559 -4.07 -36.39 25.60
C THR A 559 -5.54 -36.07 25.92
N TYR A 560 -6.23 -36.93 26.66
CA TYR A 560 -7.63 -36.70 27.03
C TYR A 560 -7.85 -35.39 27.80
N LEU A 561 -6.93 -35.04 28.71
CA LEU A 561 -7.00 -33.80 29.46
C LEU A 561 -6.69 -32.57 28.59
N MET A 562 -5.68 -32.63 27.71
CA MET A 562 -5.35 -31.54 26.77
C MET A 562 -6.49 -31.21 25.80
N MET A 563 -7.30 -32.20 25.40
CA MET A 563 -8.53 -31.96 24.62
C MET A 563 -9.56 -31.09 25.35
N SER A 564 -9.48 -31.00 26.69
CA SER A 564 -10.42 -30.27 27.55
C SER A 564 -9.83 -29.02 28.22
N ASP A 565 -8.51 -28.98 28.40
CA ASP A 565 -7.79 -27.94 29.15
C ASP A 565 -6.93 -27.07 28.23
N VAL A 566 -7.40 -25.84 27.99
CA VAL A 566 -6.73 -24.87 27.11
C VAL A 566 -5.38 -24.39 27.66
N GLU A 567 -5.21 -24.34 28.99
CA GLU A 567 -4.00 -23.80 29.61
C GLU A 567 -2.83 -24.75 29.36
N ASN A 568 -3.06 -26.03 29.65
CA ASN A 568 -2.08 -27.09 29.48
C ASN A 568 -2.01 -27.68 28.06
N LEU A 569 -2.85 -27.20 27.13
CA LEU A 569 -2.81 -27.64 25.73
C LEU A 569 -1.46 -27.29 25.06
N GLU A 570 -0.74 -28.33 24.65
CA GLU A 570 0.48 -28.26 23.85
C GLU A 570 0.22 -28.68 22.39
N VAL A 571 -0.01 -27.70 21.51
CA VAL A 571 -0.49 -27.93 20.14
C VAL A 571 0.37 -28.93 19.36
N GLU A 572 1.70 -28.78 19.36
CA GLU A 572 2.58 -29.67 18.57
C GLU A 572 2.59 -31.11 19.10
N TRP A 573 2.54 -31.31 20.43
CA TRP A 573 2.50 -32.63 21.05
C TRP A 573 1.18 -33.35 20.75
N GLU A 574 0.09 -32.63 21.00
CA GLU A 574 -1.27 -33.14 20.87
C GLU A 574 -1.60 -33.46 19.41
N THR A 575 -1.06 -32.68 18.45
CA THR A 575 -1.28 -32.89 17.01
C THR A 575 -0.86 -34.29 16.58
N GLY A 576 0.38 -34.72 16.85
CA GLY A 576 0.86 -36.03 16.43
C GLY A 576 0.03 -37.18 17.00
N ARG A 577 -0.31 -37.08 18.29
CA ARG A 577 -1.08 -38.10 19.02
C ARG A 577 -2.52 -38.21 18.52
N LEU A 578 -3.21 -37.09 18.40
CA LEU A 578 -4.59 -37.07 17.93
C LEU A 578 -4.70 -37.41 16.44
N THR A 579 -3.71 -37.04 15.61
CA THR A 579 -3.62 -37.50 14.22
C THR A 579 -3.49 -39.02 14.13
N GLY A 580 -2.61 -39.62 14.94
CA GLY A 580 -2.47 -41.08 15.00
C GLY A 580 -3.75 -41.78 15.45
N LEU A 581 -4.40 -41.26 16.50
CA LEU A 581 -5.66 -41.81 17.00
C LEU A 581 -6.80 -41.67 15.98
N TRP A 582 -6.88 -40.54 15.28
CA TRP A 582 -7.90 -40.34 14.27
C TRP A 582 -7.69 -41.23 13.04
N ALA A 583 -6.44 -41.41 12.61
CA ALA A 583 -6.08 -42.35 11.54
C ALA A 583 -6.44 -43.80 11.90
N GLU A 584 -6.22 -44.23 13.15
CA GLU A 584 -6.63 -45.55 13.65
C GLU A 584 -8.15 -45.76 13.53
N LEU A 585 -8.94 -44.75 13.91
CA LEU A 585 -10.41 -44.80 13.82
C LEU A 585 -10.90 -44.88 12.36
N LEU A 586 -10.27 -44.12 11.46
CA LEU A 586 -10.64 -44.09 10.04
C LEU A 586 -10.16 -45.32 9.26
N LYS A 587 -9.12 -46.01 9.72
CA LYS A 587 -8.66 -47.28 9.11
C LYS A 587 -9.63 -48.44 9.31
N GLY A 588 -10.40 -48.45 10.40
CA GLY A 588 -11.45 -49.46 10.63
C GLY A 588 -12.49 -49.53 9.51
N THR A 589 -12.58 -48.48 8.70
CA THR A 589 -13.42 -48.33 7.50
C THR A 589 -12.58 -48.51 6.23
N ASN A 590 -12.27 -49.77 5.85
CA ASN A 590 -11.73 -50.20 4.53
C ASN A 590 -10.91 -49.15 3.74
N SER A 591 -9.88 -48.55 4.33
CA SER A 591 -9.08 -47.53 3.65
C SER A 591 -8.07 -48.16 2.70
N THR A 592 -8.07 -47.74 1.44
CA THR A 592 -7.07 -48.11 0.42
C THR A 592 -5.81 -47.23 0.47
N MET A 593 -5.84 -46.13 1.23
CA MET A 593 -4.74 -45.17 1.34
C MET A 593 -3.66 -45.65 2.33
N PRO A 594 -2.36 -45.48 1.99
CA PRO A 594 -1.27 -45.72 2.95
C PRO A 594 -1.42 -44.88 4.22
N GLU A 595 -1.03 -45.45 5.37
CA GLU A 595 -1.20 -44.78 6.68
C GLU A 595 -0.45 -43.46 6.77
N TYR A 596 0.75 -43.39 6.21
CA TYR A 596 1.58 -42.18 6.24
C TYR A 596 0.89 -41.02 5.52
N GLU A 597 0.31 -41.28 4.35
CA GLU A 597 -0.40 -40.29 3.53
C GLU A 597 -1.68 -39.83 4.23
N LEU A 598 -2.43 -40.76 4.84
CA LEU A 598 -3.62 -40.43 5.62
C LEU A 598 -3.26 -39.53 6.81
N LYS A 599 -2.22 -39.89 7.59
CA LYS A 599 -1.77 -39.09 8.75
C LYS A 599 -1.33 -37.69 8.32
N GLU A 600 -0.55 -37.57 7.25
CA GLU A 600 -0.10 -36.27 6.73
C GLU A 600 -1.30 -35.37 6.38
N ARG A 601 -2.30 -35.91 5.67
CA ARG A 601 -3.52 -35.16 5.34
C ARG A 601 -4.34 -34.78 6.57
N LEU A 602 -4.46 -35.65 7.57
CA LEU A 602 -5.21 -35.35 8.80
C LEU A 602 -4.49 -34.33 9.69
N GLN A 603 -3.16 -34.32 9.70
CA GLN A 603 -2.32 -33.51 10.59
C GLN A 603 -2.66 -32.03 10.52
N LYS A 604 -2.85 -31.47 9.32
CA LYS A 604 -3.20 -30.05 9.14
C LYS A 604 -4.54 -29.67 9.79
N HIS A 605 -5.54 -30.55 9.72
CA HIS A 605 -6.86 -30.32 10.32
C HIS A 605 -6.80 -30.41 11.84
N VAL A 606 -6.11 -31.43 12.37
CA VAL A 606 -5.91 -31.60 13.81
C VAL A 606 -5.18 -30.39 14.39
N LYS A 607 -4.05 -30.00 13.78
CA LYS A 607 -3.27 -28.85 14.21
C LYS A 607 -4.10 -27.58 14.24
N TYR A 608 -4.81 -27.28 13.16
CA TYR A 608 -5.60 -26.06 13.07
C TYR A 608 -6.78 -26.04 14.07
N TYR A 609 -7.43 -27.19 14.31
CA TYR A 609 -8.45 -27.29 15.36
C TYR A 609 -7.89 -26.98 16.75
N LEU A 610 -6.70 -27.50 17.07
CA LEU A 610 -6.04 -27.23 18.34
C LEU A 610 -5.56 -25.78 18.47
N GLU A 611 -5.09 -25.16 17.38
CA GLU A 611 -4.81 -23.72 17.30
C GLU A 611 -6.07 -22.90 17.65
N LEU A 612 -7.22 -23.25 17.07
CA LEU A 612 -8.50 -22.58 17.37
C LEU A 612 -8.91 -22.69 18.84
N ILE A 613 -8.65 -23.83 19.50
CA ILE A 613 -8.86 -24.01 20.94
C ILE A 613 -7.89 -23.14 21.74
N LYS A 614 -6.60 -23.16 21.39
CA LYS A 614 -5.56 -22.39 22.10
C LYS A 614 -5.80 -20.89 22.04
N GLU A 615 -6.29 -20.40 20.89
CA GLU A 615 -6.69 -19.01 20.68
C GLU A 615 -8.05 -18.66 21.29
N LYS A 616 -8.72 -19.61 21.97
CA LYS A 616 -10.05 -19.46 22.58
C LYS A 616 -11.14 -19.06 21.58
N LYS A 617 -10.96 -19.41 20.30
CA LYS A 617 -11.96 -19.23 19.23
C LYS A 617 -13.03 -20.33 19.28
N VAL A 618 -12.68 -21.50 19.83
CA VAL A 618 -13.56 -22.67 20.00
C VAL A 618 -13.48 -23.12 21.45
N LEU A 619 -14.63 -23.51 22.02
CA LEU A 619 -14.67 -24.09 23.36
C LEU A 619 -14.31 -25.58 23.29
N PRO A 620 -13.36 -26.07 24.11
CA PRO A 620 -13.06 -27.49 24.19
C PRO A 620 -14.20 -28.27 24.83
N LEU A 621 -14.27 -29.58 24.57
CA LEU A 621 -15.23 -30.45 25.23
C LEU A 621 -14.81 -30.69 26.69
N PRO A 622 -15.73 -30.63 27.67
CA PRO A 622 -15.39 -30.90 29.06
C PRO A 622 -14.97 -32.35 29.25
N ALA A 623 -13.96 -32.57 30.09
CA ALA A 623 -13.56 -33.91 30.53
C ALA A 623 -14.58 -34.51 31.52
N ASP A 624 -14.74 -35.84 31.49
CA ASP A 624 -15.43 -36.58 32.53
C ASP A 624 -14.58 -36.61 33.80
N LYS A 625 -14.94 -35.78 34.78
CA LYS A 625 -14.21 -35.65 36.04
C LYS A 625 -14.13 -36.98 36.81
N VAL A 626 -15.19 -37.78 36.78
CA VAL A 626 -15.24 -39.07 37.49
C VAL A 626 -14.26 -40.06 36.87
N LEU A 627 -14.24 -40.13 35.54
CA LEU A 627 -13.27 -40.96 34.83
C LEU A 627 -11.83 -40.51 35.11
N VAL A 628 -11.55 -39.22 35.00
CA VAL A 628 -10.22 -38.65 35.25
C VAL A 628 -9.73 -38.99 36.66
N ASP A 629 -10.57 -38.81 37.69
CA ASP A 629 -10.21 -39.09 39.07
C ASP A 629 -9.97 -40.59 39.30
N ASN A 630 -10.77 -41.46 38.69
CA ASN A 630 -10.58 -42.91 38.77
C ASN A 630 -9.26 -43.34 38.11
N VAL A 631 -8.96 -42.83 36.91
CA VAL A 631 -7.70 -43.16 36.22
C VAL A 631 -6.51 -42.61 37.00
N ARG A 632 -6.58 -41.37 37.50
CA ARG A 632 -5.51 -40.80 38.34
C ARG A 632 -5.24 -41.68 39.56
N LYS A 633 -6.27 -42.18 40.25
CA LYS A 633 -6.11 -43.12 41.37
C LYS A 633 -5.46 -44.44 40.92
N THR A 634 -5.88 -45.00 39.79
CA THR A 634 -5.26 -46.22 39.21
C THR A 634 -3.79 -46.00 38.86
N LEU A 635 -3.45 -44.85 38.28
CA LEU A 635 -2.07 -44.51 37.94
C LEU A 635 -1.24 -44.13 39.17
N GLN A 636 -1.86 -43.65 40.25
CA GLN A 636 -1.21 -43.39 41.53
C GLN A 636 -0.93 -44.65 42.34
N SER A 637 -1.72 -45.72 42.15
CA SER A 637 -1.49 -46.99 42.85
C SER A 637 -0.32 -47.80 42.29
N VAL A 638 0.14 -47.47 41.07
CA VAL A 638 1.37 -48.05 40.52
C VAL A 638 2.56 -47.59 41.36
N PRO A 639 3.45 -48.51 41.81
CA PRO A 639 4.60 -48.15 42.63
C PRO A 639 5.46 -47.03 42.01
N ILE A 640 5.90 -46.08 42.84
CA ILE A 640 6.66 -44.88 42.40
C ILE A 640 7.86 -45.27 41.53
N HIS A 641 8.63 -46.27 41.97
CA HIS A 641 9.77 -46.80 41.23
C HIS A 641 9.39 -47.19 39.79
N ASP A 642 8.35 -47.99 39.62
CA ASP A 642 7.94 -48.50 38.31
C ASP A 642 7.45 -47.36 37.42
N ARG A 643 6.71 -46.39 37.98
CA ARG A 643 6.25 -45.21 37.24
C ARG A 643 7.41 -44.38 36.70
N TYR A 644 8.41 -44.13 37.55
CA TYR A 644 9.57 -43.32 37.16
C TYR A 644 10.42 -44.07 36.13
N TYR A 645 10.57 -45.38 36.29
CA TYR A 645 11.27 -46.22 35.33
C TYR A 645 10.60 -46.19 33.96
N GLU A 646 9.27 -46.37 33.94
CA GLU A 646 8.48 -46.27 32.71
C GLU A 646 8.60 -44.89 32.04
N LEU A 647 8.55 -43.81 32.82
CA LEU A 647 8.53 -42.44 32.31
C LEU A 647 9.89 -41.97 31.76
N PHE A 648 10.98 -42.32 32.46
CA PHE A 648 12.31 -41.75 32.18
C PHE A 648 13.27 -42.71 31.48
N VAL A 649 13.03 -44.03 31.57
CA VAL A 649 13.87 -45.07 30.97
C VAL A 649 13.14 -45.74 29.81
N ASN A 650 11.99 -46.37 30.07
CA ASN A 650 11.32 -47.16 29.03
C ASN A 650 10.67 -46.30 27.94
N SER A 651 10.41 -45.01 28.20
CA SER A 651 9.88 -44.08 27.18
C SER A 651 10.77 -43.97 25.94
N LEU A 652 12.09 -44.16 26.07
CA LEU A 652 13.04 -44.15 24.95
C LEU A 652 12.84 -45.33 23.98
N ASN A 653 12.27 -46.45 24.44
CA ASN A 653 12.02 -47.62 23.57
C ASN A 653 10.98 -47.30 22.49
N ASP A 654 10.09 -46.34 22.75
CA ASP A 654 9.00 -45.94 21.86
C ASP A 654 9.33 -44.70 21.00
N GLU A 655 10.52 -44.11 21.16
CA GLU A 655 10.91 -42.90 20.41
C GLU A 655 11.30 -43.20 18.95
N ARG A 656 10.66 -42.49 18.02
CA ARG A 656 10.84 -42.67 16.57
C ARG A 656 11.26 -41.39 15.84
N TYR A 657 11.98 -41.52 14.74
CA TYR A 657 12.32 -40.40 13.86
C TYR A 657 11.09 -39.84 13.14
N ASP A 658 10.24 -40.74 12.66
CA ASP A 658 8.93 -40.45 12.11
C ASP A 658 7.86 -41.17 12.94
N GLU A 659 7.04 -40.40 13.67
CA GLU A 659 5.92 -40.95 14.45
C GLU A 659 4.84 -41.59 13.56
N ALA A 660 4.74 -41.17 12.30
CA ALA A 660 3.79 -41.71 11.35
C ALA A 660 4.28 -43.02 10.71
N GLY A 661 5.60 -43.26 10.68
CA GLY A 661 6.25 -44.41 10.06
C GLY A 661 6.18 -45.72 10.83
N ASP A 662 6.54 -46.82 10.16
CA ASP A 662 6.53 -48.18 10.72
C ASP A 662 7.47 -48.32 11.93
N ASP A 663 7.14 -49.23 12.86
CA ASP A 663 8.00 -49.58 14.00
C ASP A 663 9.15 -50.51 13.59
N ARG A 664 10.01 -50.02 12.72
CA ARG A 664 11.24 -50.70 12.30
C ARG A 664 12.43 -50.15 13.05
N LYS A 665 13.50 -50.93 13.10
CA LYS A 665 14.73 -50.57 13.80
C LYS A 665 15.32 -49.25 13.28
N GLU A 666 15.19 -48.98 11.98
CA GLU A 666 15.69 -47.75 11.34
C GLU A 666 14.89 -46.51 11.74
N ASN A 667 13.61 -46.69 12.10
CA ASN A 667 12.75 -45.60 12.55
C ASN A 667 12.89 -45.33 14.04
N ARG A 668 13.40 -46.28 14.84
CA ARG A 668 13.67 -46.05 16.27
C ARG A 668 14.89 -45.15 16.46
N LYS A 669 14.76 -44.13 17.31
CA LYS A 669 15.90 -43.24 17.63
C LYS A 669 16.98 -43.95 18.42
N TYR A 670 16.55 -44.84 19.32
CA TYR A 670 17.42 -45.66 20.17
C TYR A 670 17.14 -47.13 19.87
N PRO A 671 17.63 -47.65 18.73
CA PRO A 671 17.39 -49.03 18.36
C PRO A 671 18.11 -49.99 19.32
N PRO A 672 17.54 -51.17 19.58
CA PRO A 672 18.22 -52.20 20.36
C PRO A 672 19.44 -52.74 19.61
N LEU A 673 20.46 -53.15 20.37
CA LEU A 673 21.71 -53.68 19.84
C LEU A 673 21.75 -55.21 19.99
N SER A 674 22.06 -55.91 18.91
CA SER A 674 22.16 -57.37 18.85
C SER A 674 23.55 -57.80 18.36
N LEU A 675 23.86 -59.10 18.52
CA LEU A 675 25.12 -59.68 18.01
C LEU A 675 25.26 -59.51 16.49
N ALA A 676 24.16 -59.56 15.74
CA ALA A 676 24.17 -59.39 14.29
C ALA A 676 24.62 -57.97 13.87
N ASP A 677 24.28 -56.95 14.66
CA ASP A 677 24.65 -55.56 14.38
C ASP A 677 26.14 -55.30 14.57
N LEU A 678 26.80 -56.08 15.43
CA LEU A 678 28.25 -55.99 15.63
C LEU A 678 29.02 -56.52 14.41
N PHE A 679 28.43 -57.38 13.59
CA PHE A 679 29.11 -58.09 12.50
C PHE A 679 28.44 -57.90 11.13
N VAL A 680 27.81 -56.74 10.88
CA VAL A 680 27.13 -56.42 9.60
C VAL A 680 28.07 -56.61 8.40
N ASP A 681 29.32 -56.19 8.51
CA ASP A 681 30.33 -56.29 7.45
C ASP A 681 30.90 -57.73 7.27
N ARG A 682 30.56 -58.64 8.18
CA ARG A 682 31.13 -60.00 8.29
C ARG A 682 30.08 -61.04 8.66
N PRO A 683 29.08 -61.30 7.80
CA PRO A 683 27.99 -62.24 8.10
C PRO A 683 28.46 -63.69 8.29
N ASN A 684 29.69 -64.04 7.90
CA ASN A 684 30.26 -65.35 8.20
C ASN A 684 30.72 -65.50 9.66
N ALA A 685 31.00 -64.40 10.37
CA ALA A 685 31.38 -64.45 11.79
C ALA A 685 30.23 -64.93 12.68
N THR A 686 28.99 -64.52 12.37
CA THR A 686 27.78 -64.94 13.11
C THR A 686 27.37 -66.39 12.86
N LYS A 687 27.96 -67.07 11.87
CA LYS A 687 27.78 -68.52 11.67
C LYS A 687 28.47 -69.33 12.76
N LEU A 688 29.59 -68.83 13.29
CA LEU A 688 30.44 -69.55 14.25
C LEU A 688 30.41 -68.93 15.66
N ILE A 689 30.30 -67.61 15.75
CA ILE A 689 29.97 -66.89 16.99
C ILE A 689 28.45 -66.79 17.03
N GLN A 690 27.84 -67.71 17.77
CA GLN A 690 26.39 -67.90 17.77
C GLN A 690 25.78 -67.27 19.01
N SER A 691 24.47 -66.99 18.93
CA SER A 691 23.65 -66.59 20.07
C SER A 691 22.89 -67.81 20.56
N ALA A 692 23.01 -68.15 21.84
CA ALA A 692 22.32 -69.29 22.45
C ALA A 692 20.78 -69.14 22.32
N ARG A 693 20.27 -67.91 22.50
CA ARG A 693 18.87 -67.57 22.27
C ARG A 693 18.48 -67.69 20.79
N TYR A 694 19.34 -67.28 19.86
CA TYR A 694 19.06 -67.42 18.43
C TYR A 694 18.97 -68.89 18.01
N GLN A 695 19.77 -69.78 18.58
CA GLN A 695 19.64 -71.22 18.30
C GLN A 695 18.29 -71.78 18.76
N LYS A 696 17.84 -71.37 19.95
CA LYS A 696 16.61 -71.87 20.58
C LYS A 696 15.33 -71.29 19.97
N ASP A 697 15.27 -69.96 19.85
CA ASP A 697 14.04 -69.22 19.54
C ASP A 697 14.11 -68.47 18.20
N LYS A 698 15.21 -68.60 17.44
CA LYS A 698 15.49 -67.83 16.21
C LYS A 698 15.40 -66.31 16.40
N ARG A 699 15.66 -65.83 17.61
CA ARG A 699 15.72 -64.41 17.99
C ARG A 699 17.03 -64.13 18.71
N PHE A 700 17.74 -63.08 18.30
CA PHE A 700 18.95 -62.64 19.00
C PHE A 700 18.60 -62.11 20.40
N LYS A 701 19.50 -62.26 21.37
CA LYS A 701 19.47 -61.43 22.58
C LYS A 701 19.87 -60.02 22.15
N GLU A 702 19.07 -59.06 22.59
CA GLU A 702 19.30 -57.65 22.31
C GLU A 702 19.47 -56.90 23.63
N VAL A 703 20.35 -55.90 23.61
CA VAL A 703 20.43 -54.84 24.61
C VAL A 703 19.45 -53.75 24.18
N GLU A 704 18.46 -53.45 25.01
CA GLU A 704 17.46 -52.43 24.67
C GLU A 704 18.09 -51.04 24.54
N GLY A 705 17.49 -50.18 23.71
CA GLY A 705 17.98 -48.84 23.38
C GLY A 705 18.40 -47.99 24.58
N PRO A 706 17.62 -47.91 25.69
CA PRO A 706 17.97 -47.14 26.89
C PRO A 706 19.28 -47.57 27.55
N TYR A 707 19.75 -48.80 27.30
CA TYR A 707 20.98 -49.36 27.86
C TYR A 707 22.15 -49.41 26.87
N THR A 708 22.05 -48.63 25.79
CA THR A 708 23.18 -48.32 24.91
C THR A 708 23.81 -46.99 25.34
N ASP A 709 25.03 -46.70 24.89
CA ASP A 709 25.73 -45.43 25.19
C ASP A 709 24.87 -44.19 24.86
N LYS A 710 24.25 -44.17 23.67
CA LYS A 710 23.36 -43.10 23.25
C LYS A 710 22.11 -43.01 24.11
N GLY A 711 21.50 -44.14 24.45
CA GLY A 711 20.32 -44.19 25.32
C GLY A 711 20.64 -43.74 26.75
N HIS A 712 21.77 -44.18 27.29
CA HIS A 712 22.27 -43.82 28.62
C HIS A 712 22.33 -42.32 28.83
N TYR A 713 22.97 -41.64 27.89
CA TYR A 713 23.11 -40.19 27.93
C TYR A 713 21.74 -39.48 28.03
N ILE A 714 20.72 -39.99 27.33
CA ILE A 714 19.37 -39.43 27.35
C ILE A 714 18.61 -39.81 28.61
N VAL A 715 18.79 -41.03 29.15
CA VAL A 715 18.21 -41.41 30.45
C VAL A 715 18.77 -40.52 31.57
N VAL A 716 20.08 -40.31 31.62
CA VAL A 716 20.71 -39.42 32.61
C VAL A 716 20.16 -38.01 32.50
N LEU A 717 19.98 -37.51 31.27
CA LEU A 717 19.37 -36.21 31.01
C LEU A 717 17.91 -36.15 31.49
N ASN A 718 17.12 -37.19 31.21
CA ASN A 718 15.73 -37.29 31.63
C ASN A 718 15.61 -37.30 33.15
N VAL A 719 16.45 -38.07 33.84
CA VAL A 719 16.47 -38.15 35.31
C VAL A 719 16.94 -36.84 35.94
N ALA A 720 17.93 -36.16 35.35
CA ALA A 720 18.40 -34.86 35.85
C ALA A 720 17.30 -33.78 35.79
N ASN A 721 16.39 -33.87 34.81
CA ASN A 721 15.26 -32.93 34.66
C ASN A 721 13.94 -33.49 35.22
N ALA A 722 13.95 -34.70 35.79
CA ALA A 722 12.74 -35.40 36.21
C ALA A 722 11.97 -34.62 37.27
N GLU A 723 12.67 -33.95 38.20
CA GLU A 723 12.04 -33.13 39.23
C GLU A 723 11.19 -32.01 38.62
N ALA A 724 11.75 -31.22 37.69
CA ALA A 724 11.04 -30.15 37.02
C ALA A 724 9.86 -30.68 36.20
N LEU A 725 10.04 -31.78 35.47
CA LEU A 725 8.99 -32.38 34.64
C LEU A 725 7.83 -32.88 35.52
N LEU A 726 8.10 -33.65 36.58
CA LEU A 726 7.09 -34.18 37.49
C LEU A 726 6.29 -33.07 38.17
N LEU A 727 6.95 -31.97 38.55
CA LEU A 727 6.28 -30.79 39.13
C LEU A 727 5.41 -30.06 38.10
N SER A 728 5.89 -29.94 36.85
CA SER A 728 5.14 -29.28 35.78
C SER A 728 3.94 -30.08 35.27
N GLU A 729 4.00 -31.41 35.31
CA GLU A 729 2.95 -32.32 34.82
C GLU A 729 2.04 -32.89 35.93
N GLN A 730 2.00 -32.26 37.11
CA GLN A 730 1.08 -32.64 38.20
C GLN A 730 -0.40 -32.55 37.80
N TRP A 731 -0.71 -31.72 36.82
CA TRP A 731 -2.04 -31.60 36.25
C TRP A 731 -2.47 -32.87 35.51
N VAL A 732 -1.56 -33.78 35.12
CA VAL A 732 -1.91 -35.08 34.53
C VAL A 732 -2.16 -36.12 35.63
N VAL A 733 -1.10 -36.44 36.38
CA VAL A 733 -1.15 -37.35 37.54
C VAL A 733 -0.55 -36.61 38.73
N PRO A 734 -1.36 -36.24 39.74
CA PRO A 734 -0.87 -35.54 40.92
C PRO A 734 0.15 -36.38 41.70
N LEU A 735 1.11 -35.73 42.33
CA LEU A 735 2.07 -36.39 43.21
C LEU A 735 1.38 -36.97 44.44
N SER A 736 1.79 -38.18 44.83
CA SER A 736 1.32 -38.82 46.06
C SER A 736 2.00 -38.22 47.29
N ALA A 737 1.51 -38.56 48.50
CA ALA A 737 2.10 -38.11 49.77
C ALA A 737 3.56 -38.58 49.96
N ASP A 738 3.97 -39.64 49.25
CA ASP A 738 5.34 -40.17 49.25
C ASP A 738 6.24 -39.56 48.15
N GLU A 739 5.75 -38.53 47.47
CA GLU A 739 6.45 -37.78 46.42
C GLU A 739 6.55 -36.28 46.72
N GLY A 740 6.50 -35.89 48.00
CA GLY A 740 6.85 -34.53 48.41
C GLY A 740 8.27 -34.14 47.98
N VAL A 741 8.55 -32.83 47.88
CA VAL A 741 9.81 -32.27 47.29
C VAL A 741 11.08 -32.97 47.80
N ASP A 742 11.20 -33.20 49.11
CA ASP A 742 12.38 -33.87 49.69
C ASP A 742 12.45 -35.38 49.39
N LYS A 743 11.29 -36.06 49.36
CA LYS A 743 11.21 -37.48 49.02
C LYS A 743 11.44 -37.74 47.53
N LEU A 744 11.10 -36.77 46.67
CA LEU A 744 11.26 -36.86 45.23
C LEU A 744 12.73 -37.12 44.84
N LYS A 745 13.66 -36.34 45.40
CA LYS A 745 15.10 -36.51 45.18
C LYS A 745 15.58 -37.91 45.60
N THR A 746 15.09 -38.40 46.74
CA THR A 746 15.42 -39.74 47.23
C THR A 746 14.93 -40.82 46.26
N ASN A 747 13.71 -40.69 45.74
CA ASN A 747 13.15 -41.62 44.77
C ASN A 747 13.89 -41.59 43.42
N LEU A 748 14.35 -40.41 42.97
CA LEU A 748 15.18 -40.28 41.76
C LEU A 748 16.57 -40.91 41.93
N VAL A 749 17.17 -40.80 43.12
CA VAL A 749 18.44 -41.51 43.41
C VAL A 749 18.25 -43.03 43.36
N ARG A 750 17.13 -43.55 43.88
CA ARG A 750 16.78 -44.98 43.77
C ARG A 750 16.59 -45.41 42.32
N LEU A 751 15.81 -44.66 41.53
CA LEU A 751 15.66 -44.88 40.10
C LEU A 751 17.00 -45.03 39.37
N SER A 752 17.97 -44.15 39.66
CA SER A 752 19.31 -44.26 39.07
C SER A 752 20.06 -45.54 39.52
N GLN A 753 19.85 -46.04 40.75
CA GLN A 753 20.42 -47.32 41.21
C GLN A 753 19.80 -48.50 40.47
N ASP A 754 18.49 -48.49 40.33
CA ASP A 754 17.77 -49.55 39.63
C ASP A 754 18.14 -49.55 38.13
N TYR A 755 18.30 -48.37 37.52
CA TYR A 755 18.79 -48.23 36.16
C TYR A 755 20.23 -48.76 35.99
N ASP A 756 21.18 -48.38 36.86
CA ASP A 756 22.56 -48.91 36.83
C ASP A 756 22.55 -50.44 36.93
N GLN A 757 21.73 -51.01 37.81
CA GLN A 757 21.60 -52.46 37.97
C GLN A 757 21.06 -53.11 36.69
N ARG A 758 19.98 -52.58 36.10
CA ARG A 758 19.40 -53.10 34.86
C ARG A 758 20.35 -52.98 33.68
N TYR A 759 21.14 -51.91 33.62
CA TYR A 759 22.19 -51.74 32.61
C TYR A 759 23.23 -52.86 32.69
N ILE A 760 23.69 -53.17 33.91
CA ILE A 760 24.63 -54.27 34.16
C ILE A 760 24.00 -55.61 33.75
N GLU A 761 22.74 -55.86 34.13
CA GLU A 761 22.02 -57.08 33.77
C GLU A 761 21.91 -57.26 32.24
N GLN A 762 21.50 -56.22 31.51
CA GLN A 762 21.33 -56.26 30.04
C GLN A 762 22.63 -56.63 29.33
N TRP A 763 23.75 -55.99 29.68
CA TRP A 763 25.06 -56.27 29.08
C TRP A 763 25.65 -57.61 29.52
N SER A 764 25.42 -58.02 30.77
CA SER A 764 25.88 -59.33 31.26
C SER A 764 25.12 -60.47 30.59
N ASP A 765 23.80 -60.34 30.46
CA ASP A 765 22.97 -61.31 29.75
C ASP A 765 23.30 -61.36 28.26
N PHE A 766 23.58 -60.21 27.63
CA PHE A 766 24.01 -60.15 26.23
C PHE A 766 25.30 -60.92 26.02
N LEU A 767 26.31 -60.71 26.87
CA LEU A 767 27.58 -61.45 26.80
C LEU A 767 27.42 -62.93 27.10
N ALA A 768 26.58 -63.29 28.08
CA ALA A 768 26.30 -64.68 28.43
C ALA A 768 25.57 -65.44 27.31
N ASP A 769 24.86 -64.74 26.43
CA ASP A 769 24.17 -65.31 25.28
C ASP A 769 25.13 -65.62 24.11
N ILE A 770 26.29 -64.96 24.04
CA ILE A 770 27.31 -65.22 23.02
C ILE A 770 27.98 -66.55 23.34
N THR A 771 28.00 -67.45 22.37
CA THR A 771 28.62 -68.77 22.49
C THR A 771 29.33 -69.17 21.20
N ILE A 772 30.26 -70.10 21.32
CA ILE A 772 30.93 -70.72 20.19
C ILE A 772 30.72 -72.22 20.29
N ALA A 773 30.23 -72.82 19.21
CA ALA A 773 30.06 -74.25 19.12
C ALA A 773 31.43 -74.94 19.05
N PRO A 774 31.68 -75.99 19.85
CA PRO A 774 32.92 -76.74 19.76
C PRO A 774 33.02 -77.42 18.38
N PRO A 775 34.16 -77.31 17.68
CA PRO A 775 34.33 -77.91 16.36
C PRO A 775 34.32 -79.44 16.44
N SER A 776 33.58 -80.10 15.56
CA SER A 776 33.45 -81.56 15.54
C SER A 776 34.61 -82.24 14.79
N THR A 777 35.32 -81.49 13.93
CA THR A 777 36.44 -81.98 13.13
C THR A 777 37.60 -80.97 13.09
N VAL A 778 38.80 -81.42 12.76
CA VAL A 778 39.97 -80.54 12.55
C VAL A 778 39.70 -79.51 11.44
N LYS A 779 38.96 -79.90 10.39
CA LYS A 779 38.57 -79.00 9.31
C LYS A 779 37.65 -77.87 9.81
N GLU A 780 36.64 -78.20 10.62
CA GLU A 780 35.78 -77.19 11.25
C GLU A 780 36.55 -76.29 12.22
N ALA A 781 37.55 -76.83 12.93
CA ALA A 781 38.42 -76.05 13.80
C ALA A 781 39.28 -75.04 13.01
N LEU A 782 39.81 -75.45 11.86
CA LEU A 782 40.54 -74.56 10.95
C LEU A 782 39.66 -73.43 10.41
N ASP A 783 38.42 -73.74 9.99
CA ASP A 783 37.45 -72.74 9.53
C ASP A 783 37.10 -71.75 10.65
N LEU A 784 36.93 -72.24 11.89
CA LEU A 784 36.73 -71.41 13.07
C LEU A 784 37.90 -70.48 13.35
N TYR A 785 39.13 -71.00 13.34
CA TYR A 785 40.31 -70.18 13.61
C TYR A 785 40.56 -69.15 12.51
N ASN A 786 40.28 -69.48 11.24
CA ASN A 786 40.36 -68.52 10.14
C ASN A 786 39.42 -67.32 10.33
N ILE A 787 38.25 -67.53 10.93
CA ILE A 787 37.30 -66.46 11.23
C ILE A 787 37.73 -65.68 12.48
N LEU A 788 38.15 -66.36 13.55
CA LEU A 788 38.56 -65.72 14.81
C LEU A 788 39.85 -64.90 14.68
N LEU A 789 40.76 -65.28 13.77
CA LEU A 789 42.05 -64.61 13.55
C LEU A 789 41.97 -63.48 12.51
N ASN A 790 40.82 -63.23 11.89
CA ASN A 790 40.68 -62.23 10.84
C ASN A 790 40.55 -60.81 11.43
N THR A 791 41.48 -59.90 11.16
CA THR A 791 41.53 -58.55 11.75
C THR A 791 40.49 -57.59 11.16
N PRO A 792 39.74 -56.80 11.96
CA PRO A 792 39.75 -56.77 13.43
C PRO A 792 39.16 -58.05 14.06
N TYR A 793 39.83 -58.58 15.08
CA TYR A 793 39.48 -59.84 15.73
C TYR A 793 38.04 -59.79 16.30
N PRO A 794 37.18 -60.80 16.06
CA PRO A 794 35.80 -60.78 16.54
C PRO A 794 35.64 -60.64 18.05
N TYR A 795 36.50 -61.28 18.86
CA TYR A 795 36.48 -61.11 20.31
C TYR A 795 36.82 -59.68 20.74
N LEU A 796 37.79 -59.05 20.06
CA LEU A 796 38.14 -57.66 20.33
C LEU A 796 36.99 -56.73 19.95
N GLN A 797 36.28 -57.03 18.86
CA GLN A 797 35.11 -56.26 18.43
C GLN A 797 33.97 -56.32 19.45
N ILE A 798 33.69 -57.50 20.03
CA ILE A 798 32.72 -57.66 21.13
C ILE A 798 33.16 -56.88 22.36
N LEU A 799 34.42 -57.01 22.79
CA LEU A 799 34.92 -56.31 23.98
C LEU A 799 34.96 -54.79 23.80
N ARG A 800 35.28 -54.29 22.59
CA ARG A 800 35.18 -52.87 22.26
C ARG A 800 33.74 -52.36 22.25
N ALA A 801 32.79 -53.17 21.79
CA ALA A 801 31.37 -52.81 21.90
C ALA A 801 30.94 -52.68 23.37
N VAL A 802 31.39 -53.59 24.24
CA VAL A 802 31.14 -53.48 25.69
C VAL A 802 31.84 -52.26 26.27
N GLU A 803 33.07 -51.96 25.87
CA GLU A 803 33.81 -50.77 26.29
C GLU A 803 33.05 -49.48 25.93
N ASP A 804 32.71 -49.32 24.65
CA ASP A 804 32.03 -48.14 24.13
C ASP A 804 30.67 -47.93 24.79
N HIS A 805 30.02 -49.00 25.25
CA HIS A 805 28.70 -48.93 25.89
C HIS A 805 28.69 -49.04 27.41
N THR A 806 29.79 -49.33 28.10
CA THR A 806 29.76 -49.50 29.59
C THR A 806 30.78 -48.64 30.31
N GLN A 807 31.88 -48.24 29.65
CA GLN A 807 32.91 -47.41 30.28
C GLN A 807 32.60 -45.92 30.16
N TRP A 808 31.69 -45.56 29.25
CA TRP A 808 31.25 -44.20 28.94
C TRP A 808 32.41 -43.23 29.06
N LYS A 809 33.35 -43.34 28.11
CA LYS A 809 34.63 -42.60 28.06
C LYS A 809 34.50 -41.27 28.77
N LYS A 810 35.09 -41.18 29.98
CA LYS A 810 35.10 -39.95 30.78
C LYS A 810 35.33 -38.78 29.85
N TYR A 811 34.39 -37.84 29.82
CA TYR A 811 34.57 -36.47 29.35
C TYR A 811 36.05 -36.10 29.34
N LYS A 812 36.67 -35.96 28.15
CA LYS A 812 38.09 -35.61 28.00
C LYS A 812 38.44 -34.47 28.95
N LYS A 813 39.01 -34.81 30.11
CA LYS A 813 39.64 -33.88 31.02
C LYS A 813 41.11 -33.92 30.61
N GLY A 814 41.50 -33.07 29.67
CA GLY A 814 42.93 -32.80 29.46
C GLY A 814 43.48 -32.61 28.06
N GLU A 815 42.71 -32.65 26.96
CA GLU A 815 43.28 -32.31 25.64
C GLU A 815 42.29 -31.53 24.75
N GLY A 816 42.44 -30.21 24.80
CA GLY A 816 41.66 -29.18 24.09
C GLY A 816 41.66 -27.89 24.92
N PRO A 817 41.77 -26.70 24.30
CA PRO A 817 42.00 -25.44 25.03
C PRO A 817 40.92 -25.23 26.08
N SER A 818 41.27 -24.61 27.21
CA SER A 818 40.39 -24.33 28.35
C SER A 818 39.09 -23.63 27.92
N VAL A 819 38.08 -24.42 27.56
CA VAL A 819 36.74 -23.91 27.28
C VAL A 819 36.04 -23.68 28.60
N ASN A 820 35.49 -22.48 28.76
CA ASN A 820 34.75 -22.06 29.92
C ASN A 820 33.54 -22.98 30.15
N LYS A 821 33.34 -23.46 31.38
CA LYS A 821 32.29 -24.45 31.72
C LYS A 821 30.88 -23.96 31.34
N ASP A 822 30.65 -22.65 31.46
CA ASP A 822 29.37 -22.02 31.11
C ASP A 822 29.12 -22.00 29.59
N GLU A 823 30.17 -21.85 28.79
CA GLU A 823 30.10 -21.83 27.33
C GLU A 823 29.85 -23.24 26.77
N LEU A 824 30.42 -24.25 27.42
CA LEU A 824 30.20 -25.66 27.13
C LEU A 824 28.77 -26.09 27.51
N ASN A 825 28.26 -25.68 28.69
CA ASN A 825 26.86 -25.82 29.07
C ASN A 825 25.92 -25.17 28.04
N LYS A 826 26.24 -23.95 27.59
CA LYS A 826 25.40 -23.18 26.67
C LYS A 826 25.38 -23.77 25.26
N MET A 827 26.52 -24.16 24.71
CA MET A 827 26.61 -24.85 23.42
C MET A 827 25.90 -26.20 23.46
N PHE A 828 26.09 -26.96 24.53
CA PHE A 828 25.48 -28.26 24.73
C PHE A 828 23.96 -28.13 24.83
N ASN A 829 23.45 -27.21 25.65
CA ASN A 829 22.02 -26.94 25.77
C ASN A 829 21.43 -26.38 24.49
N THR A 830 22.15 -25.54 23.75
CA THR A 830 21.65 -24.99 22.46
C THR A 830 21.55 -26.09 21.40
N LYS A 831 22.53 -27.01 21.34
CA LYS A 831 22.56 -28.12 20.38
C LYS A 831 21.56 -29.21 20.76
N LEU A 832 21.42 -29.51 22.05
CA LEU A 832 20.36 -30.37 22.58
C LEU A 832 19.00 -29.78 22.31
N GLN A 833 18.77 -28.51 22.62
CA GLN A 833 17.48 -27.85 22.43
C GLN A 833 17.12 -27.80 20.95
N GLN A 834 18.07 -27.50 20.04
CA GLN A 834 17.87 -27.60 18.59
C GLN A 834 17.54 -29.02 18.13
N GLN A 835 18.18 -30.06 18.69
CA GLN A 835 17.90 -31.45 18.34
C GLN A 835 16.61 -32.01 18.97
N PHE A 836 16.25 -31.58 20.18
CA PHE A 836 15.03 -31.95 20.89
C PHE A 836 13.83 -31.25 20.26
N SER A 837 13.90 -29.93 20.05
CA SER A 837 12.82 -29.14 19.45
C SER A 837 12.49 -29.55 18.02
N GLN A 838 13.47 -30.10 17.30
CA GLN A 838 13.26 -30.61 15.94
C GLN A 838 12.75 -32.06 15.90
N LYS A 839 12.81 -32.85 17.00
CA LYS A 839 12.66 -34.32 16.91
C LYS A 839 11.76 -35.02 17.92
N THR A 840 11.29 -34.41 19.01
CA THR A 840 10.61 -35.20 20.09
C THR A 840 9.12 -34.94 20.27
N GLY A 841 8.44 -34.31 19.30
CA GLY A 841 6.97 -34.29 19.29
C GLY A 841 6.35 -33.85 20.63
N GLY A 842 7.02 -32.96 21.39
CA GLY A 842 6.47 -32.28 22.56
C GLY A 842 6.65 -32.89 23.95
N LEU A 843 7.64 -33.75 24.22
CA LEU A 843 8.14 -33.82 25.60
C LEU A 843 8.96 -32.54 25.86
N ARG A 844 8.28 -31.48 26.34
CA ARG A 844 8.92 -30.23 26.77
C ARG A 844 9.69 -30.46 28.06
N VAL A 845 10.91 -30.98 27.93
CA VAL A 845 11.92 -30.86 28.97
C VAL A 845 12.59 -29.50 28.78
N THR A 846 12.44 -28.59 29.74
CA THR A 846 13.20 -27.34 29.78
C THR A 846 14.69 -27.68 29.98
N THR A 847 15.44 -27.80 28.88
CA THR A 847 16.86 -28.17 28.91
C THR A 847 17.75 -26.98 29.26
N ASN A 848 17.70 -26.55 30.53
CA ASN A 848 18.80 -25.82 31.15
C ASN A 848 19.66 -26.84 31.91
N VAL A 849 20.32 -27.69 31.13
CA VAL A 849 21.11 -28.80 31.67
C VAL A 849 22.40 -28.25 32.23
N ASP A 850 22.63 -28.49 33.51
CA ASP A 850 23.92 -28.23 34.12
C ASP A 850 24.83 -29.44 33.89
N VAL A 851 25.68 -29.39 32.86
CA VAL A 851 26.59 -30.50 32.48
C VAL A 851 27.57 -30.80 33.61
N THR A 852 27.74 -29.88 34.58
CA THR A 852 28.59 -30.11 35.77
C THR A 852 27.98 -31.10 36.76
N LYS A 853 26.65 -31.26 36.78
CA LYS A 853 25.93 -32.19 37.68
C LYS A 853 25.79 -33.61 37.13
N MET A 854 25.99 -33.81 35.83
CA MET A 854 25.94 -35.15 35.20
C MET A 854 27.01 -36.12 35.75
N GLY A 855 28.03 -35.61 36.46
CA GLY A 855 29.11 -36.41 37.04
C GLY A 855 29.07 -36.54 38.57
N GLU A 856 28.03 -36.05 39.26
CA GLU A 856 28.01 -36.01 40.74
C GLU A 856 27.68 -37.37 41.38
N ARG A 857 27.08 -38.30 40.63
CA ARG A 857 26.81 -39.66 41.11
C ARG A 857 27.80 -40.65 40.48
N PRO A 858 28.63 -41.35 41.27
CA PRO A 858 29.41 -42.47 40.75
C PRO A 858 28.46 -43.62 40.34
N SER A 859 28.35 -43.88 39.05
CA SER A 859 27.61 -45.05 38.53
C SER A 859 28.38 -46.34 38.84
N THR A 860 27.64 -47.42 39.11
CA THR A 860 28.23 -48.74 39.34
C THR A 860 28.51 -49.51 38.05
N VAL A 861 28.09 -49.00 36.88
CA VAL A 861 28.24 -49.72 35.60
C VAL A 861 29.70 -49.81 35.15
N PRO A 862 30.50 -48.71 35.02
CA PRO A 862 31.87 -48.83 34.52
C PRO A 862 32.75 -49.76 35.36
N PRO A 863 32.76 -49.67 36.72
CA PRO A 863 33.52 -50.59 37.55
C PRO A 863 33.12 -52.07 37.39
N SER A 864 31.85 -52.35 37.03
CA SER A 864 31.35 -53.72 36.86
C SER A 864 31.85 -54.42 35.60
N PHE A 865 32.38 -53.68 34.62
CA PHE A 865 32.90 -54.22 33.35
C PHE A 865 34.39 -53.94 33.12
N GLU A 866 35.02 -53.08 33.93
CA GLU A 866 36.42 -52.66 33.80
C GLU A 866 37.39 -53.86 33.69
N LYS A 867 37.25 -54.85 34.58
CA LYS A 867 38.08 -56.07 34.55
C LYS A 867 37.85 -56.91 33.30
N LEU A 868 36.59 -57.10 32.88
CA LEU A 868 36.24 -57.85 31.67
C LEU A 868 36.85 -57.21 30.42
N ILE A 869 36.79 -55.88 30.33
CA ILE A 869 37.33 -55.12 29.20
C ILE A 869 38.85 -55.18 29.18
N SER A 870 39.51 -55.10 30.34
CA SER A 870 40.97 -55.17 30.47
C SER A 870 41.59 -56.47 29.91
N PHE A 871 40.77 -57.52 29.72
CA PHE A 871 41.20 -58.76 29.07
C PHE A 871 41.61 -58.56 27.61
N GLY A 872 40.91 -57.69 26.87
CA GLY A 872 41.12 -57.50 25.43
C GLY A 872 41.46 -56.08 25.02
N VAL A 873 41.02 -55.09 25.79
CA VAL A 873 41.30 -53.67 25.56
C VAL A 873 42.27 -53.18 26.63
N PRO A 874 43.39 -52.56 26.23
CA PRO A 874 44.37 -52.02 27.16
C PRO A 874 43.84 -50.79 27.91
N PRO A 875 44.19 -50.61 29.20
CA PRO A 875 43.83 -49.39 29.94
C PRO A 875 44.54 -48.15 29.36
N GLU A 876 43.83 -47.01 29.32
CA GLU A 876 44.25 -45.75 28.66
C GLU A 876 45.61 -45.16 29.13
N ASN A 877 46.18 -45.61 30.25
CA ASN A 877 47.44 -45.09 30.81
C ASN A 877 48.71 -45.66 30.16
N THR A 878 48.70 -45.99 28.87
CA THR A 878 49.93 -46.33 28.15
C THR A 878 50.65 -45.04 27.74
N ARG A 879 51.90 -44.86 28.21
CA ARG A 879 52.73 -43.69 27.89
C ARG A 879 52.88 -43.54 26.36
N PRO A 880 52.99 -42.31 25.81
CA PRO A 880 53.19 -42.11 24.38
C PRO A 880 54.44 -42.88 23.91
N GLY A 881 54.26 -43.81 22.97
CA GLY A 881 55.37 -44.57 22.34
C GLY A 881 55.58 -46.01 22.82
N GLN A 882 54.79 -46.56 23.74
CA GLN A 882 54.79 -48.01 23.99
C GLN A 882 53.79 -48.74 23.06
N PRO A 883 54.21 -49.83 22.37
CA PRO A 883 53.27 -50.67 21.64
C PRO A 883 52.26 -51.24 22.62
N VAL A 884 50.99 -50.93 22.40
CA VAL A 884 49.91 -51.45 23.22
C VAL A 884 49.56 -52.85 22.72
N THR A 885 50.43 -53.82 22.99
CA THR A 885 50.40 -55.15 22.33
C THR A 885 50.31 -56.34 23.29
N ASP A 886 50.25 -56.13 24.61
CA ASP A 886 50.33 -57.24 25.59
C ASP A 886 49.02 -57.51 26.36
N THR A 887 47.87 -57.55 25.68
CA THR A 887 46.61 -57.95 26.33
C THR A 887 46.49 -59.47 26.41
N PRO A 888 45.83 -60.03 27.45
CA PRO A 888 45.54 -61.46 27.53
C PRO A 888 44.83 -62.03 26.29
N LEU A 889 43.96 -61.24 25.64
CA LEU A 889 43.32 -61.62 24.38
C LEU A 889 44.31 -61.78 23.23
N LEU A 890 45.28 -60.86 23.07
CA LEU A 890 46.29 -60.98 22.03
C LEU A 890 47.16 -62.23 22.24
N LYS A 891 47.57 -62.52 23.49
CA LYS A 891 48.28 -63.77 23.83
C LYS A 891 47.48 -65.04 23.49
N TYR A 892 46.15 -64.98 23.64
CA TYR A 892 45.27 -66.06 23.23
C TYR A 892 45.17 -66.18 21.70
N ILE A 893 45.06 -65.07 20.98
CA ILE A 893 45.08 -65.02 19.51
C ILE A 893 46.40 -65.59 18.95
N ASP A 894 47.54 -65.28 19.57
CA ASP A 894 48.84 -65.85 19.20
C ASP A 894 48.85 -67.37 19.40
N SER A 895 48.27 -67.84 20.50
CA SER A 895 48.13 -69.29 20.77
C SER A 895 47.22 -69.98 19.76
N LEU A 896 46.13 -69.35 19.32
CA LEU A 896 45.27 -69.87 18.25
C LEU A 896 45.96 -69.85 16.88
N THR A 897 46.81 -68.86 16.61
CA THR A 897 47.59 -68.77 15.36
C THR A 897 48.56 -69.95 15.25
N GLU A 898 49.23 -70.29 16.36
CA GLU A 898 50.12 -71.45 16.41
C GLU A 898 49.36 -72.77 16.28
N LEU A 899 48.23 -72.93 16.98
CA LEU A 899 47.38 -74.12 16.83
C LEU A 899 46.86 -74.28 15.40
N ARG A 900 46.48 -73.19 14.72
CA ARG A 900 46.07 -73.22 13.32
C ARG A 900 47.20 -73.72 12.43
N ARG A 901 48.43 -73.24 12.64
CA ARG A 901 49.62 -73.68 11.90
C ARG A 901 49.84 -75.18 12.06
N VAL A 902 49.79 -75.69 13.29
CA VAL A 902 49.93 -77.13 13.57
C VAL A 902 48.83 -77.95 12.90
N MET A 903 47.58 -77.51 12.96
CA MET A 903 46.46 -78.20 12.32
C MET A 903 46.51 -78.19 10.78
N GLN A 904 47.11 -77.15 10.17
CA GLN A 904 47.31 -77.07 8.72
C GLN A 904 48.36 -78.08 8.21
N ASP A 905 49.35 -78.41 9.05
CA ASP A 905 50.43 -79.33 8.71
C ASP A 905 50.01 -80.83 8.85
N LEU A 906 48.80 -81.11 9.35
CA LEU A 906 48.30 -82.48 9.55
C LEU A 906 47.77 -83.14 8.25
N PRO A 907 47.99 -84.44 8.06
CA PRO A 907 47.38 -85.20 6.97
C PRO A 907 45.85 -85.29 7.12
N SER A 908 45.12 -85.39 6.01
CA SER A 908 43.65 -85.51 5.98
C SER A 908 43.22 -86.88 5.44
N PRO A 909 42.71 -87.84 6.25
CA PRO A 909 42.43 -87.74 7.70
C PRO A 909 43.69 -87.92 8.59
N PRO A 910 43.71 -87.32 9.80
CA PRO A 910 44.83 -87.40 10.74
C PRO A 910 44.95 -88.79 11.39
N THR A 911 46.17 -89.20 11.75
CA THR A 911 46.42 -90.48 12.43
C THR A 911 46.12 -90.39 13.93
N SER A 912 46.04 -91.54 14.62
CA SER A 912 45.81 -91.57 16.08
C SER A 912 46.93 -90.87 16.87
N ASN A 913 48.19 -90.97 16.42
CA ASN A 913 49.32 -90.28 17.06
C ASN A 913 49.25 -88.76 16.86
N ASP A 914 48.82 -88.32 15.67
CA ASP A 914 48.59 -86.88 15.38
C ASP A 914 47.51 -86.29 16.30
N MET A 915 46.44 -87.04 16.53
CA MET A 915 45.35 -86.64 17.44
C MET A 915 45.79 -86.58 18.92
N ILE A 916 46.72 -87.45 19.36
CA ILE A 916 47.29 -87.40 20.70
C ILE A 916 48.17 -86.16 20.88
N ASN A 917 49.06 -85.89 19.93
CA ASN A 917 49.93 -84.70 19.96
C ASN A 917 49.10 -83.40 19.91
N LEU A 918 48.07 -83.37 19.08
CA LEU A 918 47.14 -82.24 19.02
C LEU A 918 46.39 -82.06 20.34
N SER A 919 45.98 -83.15 20.99
CA SER A 919 45.32 -83.14 22.31
C SER A 919 46.22 -82.54 23.39
N GLU A 920 47.52 -82.84 23.37
CA GLU A 920 48.50 -82.28 24.31
C GLU A 920 48.66 -80.76 24.12
N GLN A 921 48.83 -80.31 22.87
CA GLN A 921 48.95 -78.87 22.57
C GLN A 921 47.68 -78.09 22.90
N LEU A 922 46.49 -78.63 22.58
CA LEU A 922 45.21 -78.04 22.96
C LEU A 922 45.08 -77.94 24.48
N SER A 923 45.53 -78.97 25.22
CA SER A 923 45.53 -78.97 26.68
C SER A 923 46.44 -77.90 27.28
N ASP A 924 47.60 -77.66 26.69
CA ASP A 924 48.54 -76.63 27.16
C ASP A 924 48.04 -75.21 26.88
N VAL A 925 47.42 -74.99 25.72
CA VAL A 925 46.74 -73.71 25.45
C VAL A 925 45.57 -73.50 26.41
N ALA A 926 44.79 -74.54 26.73
CA ALA A 926 43.70 -74.44 27.69
C ALA A 926 44.19 -74.08 29.11
N LYS A 927 45.32 -74.63 29.57
CA LYS A 927 45.95 -74.22 30.84
C LYS A 927 46.40 -72.75 30.81
N LYS A 928 46.96 -72.27 29.69
CA LYS A 928 47.34 -70.86 29.51
C LYS A 928 46.11 -69.95 29.57
N VAL A 929 45.00 -70.33 28.93
CA VAL A 929 43.73 -69.59 29.01
C VAL A 929 43.23 -69.49 30.45
N GLU A 930 43.22 -70.57 31.21
CA GLU A 930 42.83 -70.53 32.63
C GLU A 930 43.76 -69.63 33.46
N ALA A 931 45.07 -69.59 33.16
CA ALA A 931 46.00 -68.66 33.79
C ALA A 931 45.69 -67.19 33.43
N PHE A 932 45.33 -66.90 32.18
CA PHE A 932 44.91 -65.56 31.74
C PHE A 932 43.62 -65.08 32.41
N LEU A 933 42.74 -66.00 32.82
CA LEU A 933 41.49 -65.69 33.49
C LEU A 933 41.64 -65.46 35.01
N GLN A 934 42.72 -65.93 35.66
CA GLN A 934 42.91 -65.82 37.11
C GLN A 934 42.79 -64.38 37.68
N PRO A 935 43.36 -63.33 37.05
CA PRO A 935 43.30 -61.95 37.58
C PRO A 935 41.91 -61.32 37.52
N LEU A 936 40.98 -61.91 36.77
CA LEU A 936 39.62 -61.40 36.58
C LEU A 936 38.73 -61.72 37.79
N ASP A 937 37.61 -61.02 37.92
CA ASP A 937 36.55 -61.36 38.87
C ASP A 937 35.73 -62.56 38.37
N GLU A 938 35.05 -63.26 39.29
CA GLU A 938 34.30 -64.50 38.97
C GLU A 938 33.25 -64.28 37.88
N LYS A 939 32.65 -63.10 37.79
CA LYS A 939 31.69 -62.74 36.75
C LYS A 939 32.36 -62.68 35.38
N ALA A 940 33.48 -61.98 35.23
CA ALA A 940 34.21 -61.93 33.96
C ALA A 940 34.77 -63.30 33.57
N LYS A 941 35.24 -64.10 34.53
CA LYS A 941 35.65 -65.50 34.30
C LYS A 941 34.50 -66.33 33.73
N ALA A 942 33.31 -66.25 34.33
CA ALA A 942 32.14 -67.00 33.89
C ALA A 942 31.69 -66.64 32.46
N LEU A 943 31.81 -65.37 32.07
CA LEU A 943 31.47 -64.90 30.72
C LEU A 943 32.52 -65.27 29.66
N LEU A 944 33.82 -65.15 29.99
CA LEU A 944 34.90 -65.39 29.02
C LEU A 944 35.31 -66.86 28.90
N ARG A 945 35.22 -67.66 29.96
CA ARG A 945 35.68 -69.06 29.97
C ARG A 945 35.05 -69.92 28.86
N PRO A 946 33.72 -69.93 28.65
CA PRO A 946 33.12 -70.72 27.58
C PRO A 946 33.54 -70.25 26.18
N LEU A 947 33.66 -68.94 25.99
CA LEU A 947 34.06 -68.32 24.72
C LEU A 947 35.49 -68.70 24.33
N LEU A 948 36.41 -68.80 25.30
CA LEU A 948 37.82 -69.08 25.04
C LEU A 948 38.15 -70.58 25.03
N LEU A 949 37.44 -71.40 25.80
CA LEU A 949 37.71 -72.84 25.88
C LEU A 949 36.94 -73.69 24.85
N ASN A 950 35.72 -73.33 24.46
CA ASN A 950 34.96 -74.11 23.47
C ASN A 950 35.69 -74.24 22.11
N PRO A 951 36.38 -73.22 21.58
CA PRO A 951 37.19 -73.35 20.36
C PRO A 951 38.32 -74.39 20.45
N LEU A 952 38.74 -74.78 21.66
CA LEU A 952 39.82 -75.74 21.90
C LEU A 952 39.30 -77.19 22.06
N ARG A 953 37.99 -77.40 22.06
CA ARG A 953 37.36 -78.71 22.28
C ARG A 953 37.03 -79.39 20.95
N ILE A 954 38.03 -80.03 20.35
CA ILE A 954 37.85 -80.81 19.12
C ILE A 954 37.41 -82.24 19.47
N SER A 955 36.37 -82.74 18.80
CA SER A 955 35.92 -84.14 18.98
C SER A 955 37.08 -85.14 18.77
N GLY A 956 37.25 -86.06 19.73
CA GLY A 956 38.36 -87.04 19.72
C GLY A 956 39.64 -86.61 20.46
N THR A 957 39.71 -85.38 20.99
CA THR A 957 40.80 -84.90 21.86
C THR A 957 40.34 -84.75 23.33
N ARG A 958 41.25 -84.86 24.29
CA ARG A 958 40.99 -84.64 25.74
C ARG A 958 41.86 -83.49 26.28
N LEU A 959 41.21 -82.48 26.84
CA LEU A 959 41.91 -81.40 27.57
C LEU A 959 42.24 -81.88 28.99
N ALA A 960 43.53 -82.08 29.30
CA ALA A 960 43.99 -82.51 30.61
C ALA A 960 44.08 -81.34 31.61
N GLY A 961 43.60 -81.55 32.84
CA GLY A 961 43.63 -80.55 33.92
C GLY A 961 42.52 -79.50 33.86
N VAL A 962 41.61 -79.58 32.89
CA VAL A 962 40.38 -78.78 32.82
C VAL A 962 39.22 -79.70 33.19
N GLY A 963 38.47 -79.37 34.25
CA GLY A 963 37.44 -80.27 34.81
C GLY A 963 36.52 -80.87 33.74
N GLY A 964 36.42 -82.20 33.68
CA GLY A 964 35.75 -82.98 32.64
C GLY A 964 34.22 -82.95 32.65
N GLY A 965 33.62 -81.79 32.95
CA GLY A 965 32.18 -81.56 32.82
C GLY A 965 31.86 -80.84 31.51
N ASN A 966 30.76 -81.21 30.86
CA ASN A 966 30.23 -80.42 29.75
C ASN A 966 29.94 -78.99 30.23
N TYR A 967 30.76 -78.00 29.82
CA TYR A 967 30.37 -76.58 29.85
C TYR A 967 29.28 -76.25 28.80
N VAL A 968 28.37 -77.20 28.56
CA VAL A 968 27.11 -77.01 27.83
C VAL A 968 25.96 -76.87 28.83
N ASP A 969 26.18 -77.18 30.11
CA ASP A 969 25.17 -76.91 31.12
C ASP A 969 25.15 -75.42 31.46
N LYS A 970 23.96 -74.85 31.23
CA LYS A 970 23.43 -73.53 31.60
C LYS A 970 24.28 -72.83 32.66
N PRO A 971 24.49 -71.49 32.58
CA PRO A 971 24.78 -70.73 33.80
C PRO A 971 23.65 -71.03 34.79
N LYS A 972 23.95 -71.88 35.79
CA LYS A 972 23.08 -72.07 36.95
C LYS A 972 23.18 -70.76 37.72
N GLU A 973 22.03 -70.13 37.85
CA GLU A 973 21.74 -68.94 38.63
C GLU A 973 22.09 -67.59 37.98
N ARG A 974 21.10 -66.70 37.98
CA ARG A 974 21.30 -65.25 37.83
C ARG A 974 22.44 -64.85 38.77
N PHE A 975 23.46 -64.17 38.27
CA PHE A 975 24.55 -63.65 39.12
C PHE A 975 23.96 -62.93 40.34
N PRO A 976 24.17 -63.42 41.57
CA PRO A 976 23.68 -62.75 42.76
C PRO A 976 24.46 -61.45 43.00
N ASN A 977 23.73 -60.45 43.49
CA ASN A 977 24.19 -59.10 43.77
C ASN A 977 25.23 -59.09 44.92
N PRO A 978 26.45 -58.54 44.75
CA PRO A 978 27.40 -58.34 45.85
C PRO A 978 26.94 -57.29 46.88
N PHE A 979 25.86 -56.56 46.61
CA PHE A 979 25.27 -55.52 47.46
C PHE A 979 23.85 -55.83 47.94
N ARG A 980 23.33 -57.05 47.77
CA ARG A 980 22.16 -57.50 48.55
C ARG A 980 22.65 -57.92 49.94
N ARG A 981 22.42 -57.05 50.94
CA ARG A 981 22.26 -57.51 52.32
C ARG A 981 20.87 -58.06 52.53
#